data_AF-A0AAU1ZL94-F1
#
_entry.id   AF-A0AAU1ZL94-F1
#
_cell.length_a   1.000
_cell.length_b   1.000
_cell.length_c   1.000
_cell.angle_alpha   90.00
_cell.angle_beta   90.00
_cell.angle_gamma   90.00
#
_symmetry.space_group_name_H-M   'P 1'
#
loop_
_entity.id
_entity.type
_entity.pdbx_description
1 polymer ?
#
loop_
_entity_poly.entity_id
_entity_poly.type
_entity_poly.pdbx_seq_one_letter_code
_entity_poly.pdbx_strand_id
1 'polypeptide(L)'
;MTTQNTPTPDTNTSHSTSGALPSRRSVVTVTGASALAAGLTAATVAPATAFSPATAPSAVPAAAPPGTDPRSYTTVARAIAVYDEHDESLVPAYLRAVENGLPASRAKSTKRVLIVGAGPAGLLAADLLNRAGHDVVVIEANGNRVGGRIKTFRKGGHENGEQPFADPLQYAEGGAMRLPESHPLLMALIERFDLPRQEFYLVDVDVDDPTKKANRTWIHVNGTHMRRADYERNPAPINDTFGVRGPNRTKTAATILAEALEPARRLVRGKEGTALVEGWVEILKKYGHWSMYRYLTEVARLDTRTIDLVGTIQNLTSRLHLSFMHSFLSSALIDPSTRFWELKGGTGILADALYAPVKGKVRLDRRAVRVDHGDGKVRVHTVSEGFQNGEGGVTEVFEGDEAIITVPFSGLRHVTFDPPLTYGKRRAITELHYDAATKVLLEFSRRWWEMTEAEWKEALDSIEAGLYEKYRSGGVGHGEYLGAHRSVKDLGVTIPDDLKECFAVFRPPGRGSEPEASHVRGGGTVSDNANRFMYFEHAHPLEGSDGGIMLASYSWADDALKWDAFADEERYLRALAGVQAVFGRRCEVFFTNKCKTQSWMRDHYAYGEASVLSPGQHTELFPDVPTSEGALHFAGCHTSIKPAWIEGALESAVRTALKVHAG
;
A
#
# COMPACT_ATOMS: atom_id res chain seq x y z
N MET A 1 -48.76 -59.51 17.20
CA MET A 1 -47.86 -59.57 18.37
C MET A 1 -47.75 -58.16 18.89
N THR A 2 -48.63 -57.71 19.80
CA THR A 2 -48.39 -57.65 21.27
C THR A 2 -46.98 -57.14 21.61
N THR A 3 -46.73 -56.06 22.36
CA THR A 3 -47.52 -55.16 23.22
C THR A 3 -46.56 -54.11 23.79
N GLN A 4 -47.01 -52.85 23.94
CA GLN A 4 -46.85 -51.96 25.12
C GLN A 4 -45.43 -51.51 25.57
N ASN A 5 -45.16 -50.35 26.19
CA ASN A 5 -45.94 -49.18 26.64
C ASN A 5 -44.93 -48.07 27.04
N THR A 6 -45.29 -46.81 26.77
CA THR A 6 -44.89 -45.55 27.46
C THR A 6 -45.13 -45.60 29.00
N PRO A 7 -44.61 -44.71 29.90
CA PRO A 7 -44.62 -43.22 29.77
C PRO A 7 -43.54 -42.39 30.56
N THR A 8 -43.57 -41.07 30.33
CA THR A 8 -43.08 -39.95 31.17
C THR A 8 -43.84 -39.86 32.52
N PRO A 9 -43.36 -39.20 33.63
CA PRO A 9 -43.24 -37.72 33.74
C PRO A 9 -42.22 -37.11 34.75
N ASP A 10 -42.03 -35.79 34.59
CA ASP A 10 -41.77 -34.68 35.53
C ASP A 10 -40.95 -34.85 36.83
N THR A 11 -39.99 -33.94 37.04
CA THR A 11 -40.11 -32.91 38.11
C THR A 11 -39.16 -31.73 37.90
N ASN A 12 -39.71 -30.53 38.14
CA ASN A 12 -39.08 -29.22 38.24
C ASN A 12 -37.89 -29.16 39.22
N THR A 13 -36.86 -28.37 38.88
CA THR A 13 -36.38 -27.31 39.77
C THR A 13 -35.82 -26.15 38.95
N SER A 14 -36.33 -24.96 39.26
CA SER A 14 -35.93 -23.66 38.75
C SER A 14 -34.59 -23.20 39.33
N HIS A 15 -33.72 -22.61 38.52
CA HIS A 15 -32.98 -21.40 38.91
C HIS A 15 -32.48 -20.64 37.67
N SER A 16 -32.83 -19.36 37.63
CA SER A 16 -32.30 -18.37 36.68
C SER A 16 -30.83 -18.10 36.96
N THR A 17 -30.00 -18.07 35.91
CA THR A 17 -28.75 -17.31 35.92
C THR A 17 -28.52 -16.67 34.56
N SER A 18 -28.41 -15.34 34.59
CA SER A 18 -27.90 -14.48 33.55
C SER A 18 -26.50 -14.93 33.11
N GLY A 19 -26.34 -15.32 31.84
CA GLY A 19 -25.05 -15.60 31.21
C GLY A 19 -24.62 -14.42 30.33
N ALA A 20 -23.64 -13.67 30.82
CA ALA A 20 -23.03 -12.54 30.12
C ALA A 20 -22.36 -12.95 28.80
N LEU A 21 -22.45 -12.06 27.81
CA LEU A 21 -21.70 -12.12 26.54
C LEU A 21 -20.18 -12.14 26.81
N PRO A 22 -19.39 -12.99 26.12
CA PRO A 22 -17.95 -13.05 26.35
C PRO A 22 -17.23 -11.86 25.71
N SER A 23 -16.53 -11.08 26.55
CA SER A 23 -15.60 -10.02 26.15
C SER A 23 -14.38 -10.59 25.42
N ARG A 24 -14.05 -10.00 24.27
CA ARG A 24 -12.84 -10.30 23.49
C ARG A 24 -11.59 -9.93 24.31
N ARG A 25 -10.71 -10.92 24.55
CA ARG A 25 -9.39 -10.73 25.16
C ARG A 25 -8.31 -10.70 24.09
N SER A 26 -7.50 -9.65 24.14
CA SER A 26 -6.18 -9.54 23.52
C SER A 26 -5.21 -10.51 24.20
N VAL A 27 -4.48 -11.31 23.42
CA VAL A 27 -3.42 -12.21 23.93
C VAL A 27 -2.21 -12.09 23.02
N VAL A 28 -1.12 -11.50 23.53
CA VAL A 28 0.25 -11.99 23.33
C VAL A 28 1.03 -11.65 24.60
N THR A 29 1.21 -12.64 25.46
CA THR A 29 2.14 -12.60 26.59
C THR A 29 3.04 -13.81 26.45
N VAL A 30 4.36 -13.60 26.36
CA VAL A 30 5.34 -14.66 26.60
C VAL A 30 6.44 -14.13 27.52
N THR A 31 6.48 -14.74 28.70
CA THR A 31 7.46 -14.77 29.80
C THR A 31 8.88 -15.16 29.33
N GLY A 32 10.04 -14.78 29.88
CA GLY A 32 10.45 -14.19 31.15
C GLY A 32 11.64 -14.99 31.73
N ALA A 33 12.84 -14.40 31.92
CA ALA A 33 13.94 -14.73 32.88
C ALA A 33 15.24 -13.95 32.50
N SER A 34 15.77 -12.97 33.26
CA SER A 34 16.61 -13.00 34.50
C SER A 34 18.04 -13.55 34.29
N ALA A 35 19.19 -13.04 34.75
CA ALA A 35 19.68 -11.80 35.40
C ALA A 35 21.25 -11.86 35.44
N LEU A 36 21.90 -10.74 35.87
CA LEU A 36 23.30 -10.56 36.38
C LEU A 36 24.45 -10.35 35.36
N ALA A 37 25.55 -9.63 35.65
CA ALA A 37 25.83 -8.29 36.20
C ALA A 37 27.38 -8.07 36.16
N ALA A 38 27.81 -6.85 35.78
CA ALA A 38 29.01 -6.10 36.20
C ALA A 38 30.47 -6.54 35.89
N GLY A 39 31.26 -5.61 35.32
CA GLY A 39 32.52 -5.14 35.94
C GLY A 39 33.80 -5.03 35.09
N LEU A 40 34.19 -3.77 34.75
CA LEU A 40 35.53 -3.10 34.86
C LEU A 40 36.75 -3.77 34.15
N THR A 41 37.78 -3.11 33.56
CA THR A 41 38.30 -1.74 33.60
C THR A 41 39.36 -1.53 32.49
N ALA A 42 39.44 -0.27 32.05
CA ALA A 42 40.48 0.50 31.35
C ALA A 42 41.95 0.00 31.28
N ALA A 43 42.63 0.30 30.16
CA ALA A 43 43.80 1.20 30.14
C ALA A 43 44.23 1.59 28.71
N THR A 44 44.47 2.88 28.55
CA THR A 44 44.94 3.66 27.39
C THR A 44 46.45 3.53 27.15
N VAL A 45 46.97 3.90 25.96
CA VAL A 45 47.95 5.00 25.72
C VAL A 45 48.17 5.18 24.20
N ALA A 46 47.93 6.41 23.71
CA ALA A 46 48.27 6.96 22.38
C ALA A 46 49.66 7.67 22.47
N PRO A 47 50.29 8.29 21.44
CA PRO A 47 49.67 8.95 20.28
C PRO A 47 50.47 8.96 18.95
N ALA A 48 49.80 9.33 17.86
CA ALA A 48 50.42 10.11 16.78
C ALA A 48 49.34 10.98 16.12
N THR A 49 49.56 12.28 16.22
CA THR A 49 48.66 13.37 15.83
C THR A 49 48.46 13.44 14.31
N ALA A 50 47.28 13.02 13.85
CA ALA A 50 46.71 13.44 12.58
C ALA A 50 45.61 14.45 12.87
N PHE A 51 45.56 15.53 12.08
CA PHE A 51 44.59 16.62 12.17
C PHE A 51 43.20 16.10 12.55
N SER A 52 42.68 16.56 13.69
CA SER A 52 41.32 16.26 14.10
C SER A 52 40.38 16.60 12.96
N PRO A 53 39.53 15.66 12.46
CA PRO A 53 38.30 16.12 11.86
C PRO A 53 37.66 16.97 12.95
N ALA A 54 37.32 18.23 12.66
CA ALA A 54 36.46 18.98 13.56
C ALA A 54 35.32 18.02 13.88
N THR A 55 35.22 17.59 15.14
CA THR A 55 34.14 16.76 15.61
C THR A 55 32.92 17.52 15.15
N ALA A 56 32.22 17.02 14.12
CA ALA A 56 30.89 17.51 13.85
C ALA A 56 30.23 17.47 15.22
N PRO A 57 29.73 18.61 15.75
CA PRO A 57 29.13 18.60 17.06
C PRO A 57 28.20 17.39 17.07
N SER A 58 28.30 16.55 18.10
CA SER A 58 27.32 15.52 18.37
C SER A 58 26.00 16.28 18.46
N ALA A 59 25.33 16.45 17.33
CA ALA A 59 24.12 17.21 17.25
C ALA A 59 23.17 16.44 18.14
N VAL A 60 22.75 17.07 19.24
CA VAL A 60 21.59 16.61 19.96
C VAL A 60 20.53 16.41 18.88
N PRO A 61 20.01 15.19 18.69
CA PRO A 61 19.07 14.95 17.62
C PRO A 61 17.94 15.94 17.75
N ALA A 62 17.49 16.48 16.61
CA ALA A 62 16.59 17.63 16.52
C ALA A 62 15.54 17.58 17.63
N ALA A 63 15.78 18.34 18.71
CA ALA A 63 14.72 18.69 19.62
C ALA A 63 13.60 19.26 18.76
N ALA A 64 12.34 18.97 19.11
CA ALA A 64 11.19 19.63 18.50
C ALA A 64 11.55 21.10 18.23
N PRO A 65 11.45 21.58 16.98
CA PRO A 65 11.85 22.93 16.64
C PRO A 65 11.20 23.90 17.63
N PRO A 66 11.95 24.88 18.17
CA PRO A 66 11.37 25.90 19.03
C PRO A 66 10.14 26.50 18.36
N GLY A 67 9.00 26.50 19.04
CA GLY A 67 7.73 27.01 18.51
C GLY A 67 6.73 25.96 17.99
N THR A 68 7.06 24.65 18.02
CA THR A 68 6.03 23.61 17.77
C THR A 68 4.94 23.69 18.84
N ASP A 69 3.68 23.92 18.44
CA ASP A 69 2.55 23.96 19.39
C ASP A 69 2.45 22.62 20.14
N PRO A 70 2.56 22.60 21.48
CA PRO A 70 2.44 21.38 22.26
C PRO A 70 1.13 20.62 22.01
N ARG A 71 0.05 21.31 21.62
CA ARG A 71 -1.25 20.71 21.30
C ARG A 71 -1.23 19.91 19.99
N SER A 72 -0.30 20.18 19.09
CA SER A 72 -0.16 19.42 17.83
C SER A 72 0.17 17.96 18.11
N TYR A 73 0.99 17.66 19.13
CA TYR A 73 1.32 16.28 19.49
C TYR A 73 0.07 15.48 19.89
N THR A 74 -0.77 16.04 20.76
CA THR A 74 -2.00 15.37 21.20
C THR A 74 -3.00 15.23 20.05
N THR A 75 -3.10 16.26 19.19
CA THR A 75 -3.95 16.23 17.99
C THR A 75 -3.54 15.10 17.05
N VAL A 76 -2.25 14.97 16.76
CA VAL A 76 -1.72 13.90 15.90
C VAL A 76 -1.84 12.53 16.57
N ALA A 77 -1.58 12.43 17.87
CA ALA A 77 -1.71 11.18 18.62
C ALA A 77 -3.15 10.63 18.59
N ARG A 78 -4.15 11.49 18.79
CA ARG A 78 -5.57 11.12 18.65
C ARG A 78 -5.92 10.73 17.23
N ALA A 79 -5.40 11.43 16.23
CA ALA A 79 -5.60 11.06 14.84
C ALA A 79 -4.98 9.70 14.48
N ILE A 80 -3.81 9.36 15.04
CA ILE A 80 -3.21 8.02 14.89
C ILE A 80 -4.12 6.95 15.49
N ALA A 81 -4.64 7.19 16.70
CA ALA A 81 -5.51 6.25 17.41
C ALA A 81 -6.95 6.22 16.87
N VAL A 82 -7.33 7.18 16.02
CA VAL A 82 -8.72 7.41 15.56
C VAL A 82 -9.64 7.70 16.75
N TYR A 83 -9.20 8.59 17.63
CA TYR A 83 -9.87 8.96 18.89
C TYR A 83 -10.43 10.37 18.86
N ASP A 84 -11.45 10.63 19.68
CA ASP A 84 -12.03 11.95 19.89
C ASP A 84 -11.23 12.79 20.92
N GLU A 85 -11.76 13.96 21.29
CA GLU A 85 -11.16 14.85 22.27
C GLU A 85 -11.14 14.32 23.72
N HIS A 86 -11.86 13.23 23.98
CA HIS A 86 -11.95 12.55 25.27
C HIS A 86 -11.11 11.26 25.31
N ASP A 87 -10.30 11.01 24.27
CA ASP A 87 -9.50 9.80 24.09
C ASP A 87 -10.35 8.52 23.97
N GLU A 88 -11.58 8.64 23.45
CA GLU A 88 -12.46 7.52 23.16
C GLU A 88 -12.41 7.16 21.66
N SER A 89 -12.53 5.87 21.35
CA SER A 89 -12.44 5.41 19.96
C SER A 89 -13.63 5.86 19.12
N LEU A 90 -13.34 6.48 17.97
CA LEU A 90 -14.34 6.88 16.98
C LEU A 90 -14.77 5.71 16.07
N VAL A 91 -13.99 4.63 16.01
CA VAL A 91 -14.23 3.49 15.11
C VAL A 91 -15.64 2.89 15.25
N PRO A 92 -16.18 2.64 16.47
CA PRO A 92 -17.54 2.13 16.60
C PRO A 92 -18.61 3.08 16.04
N ALA A 93 -18.44 4.39 16.21
CA ALA A 93 -19.35 5.38 15.63
C ALA A 93 -19.25 5.42 14.11
N TYR A 94 -18.04 5.28 13.58
CA TYR A 94 -17.81 5.27 12.13
C TYR A 94 -18.39 4.02 11.47
N LEU A 95 -18.24 2.85 12.09
CA LEU A 95 -18.87 1.61 11.63
C LEU A 95 -20.39 1.74 11.56
N ARG A 96 -21.01 2.27 12.62
CA ARG A 96 -22.47 2.52 12.63
C ARG A 96 -22.89 3.44 11.50
N ALA A 97 -22.10 4.46 11.16
CA ALA A 97 -22.39 5.36 10.05
C ALA A 97 -22.30 4.64 8.70
N VAL A 98 -21.29 3.81 8.48
CA VAL A 98 -21.12 3.02 7.25
C VAL A 98 -22.28 2.03 7.05
N GLU A 99 -22.69 1.35 8.12
CA GLU A 99 -23.77 0.36 8.11
C GLU A 99 -25.15 1.04 7.97
N ASN A 100 -25.48 1.91 8.93
CA ASN A 100 -26.84 2.40 9.14
C ASN A 100 -27.10 3.80 8.56
N GLY A 101 -26.06 4.49 8.09
CA GLY A 101 -26.13 5.89 7.67
C GLY A 101 -25.86 6.86 8.83
N LEU A 102 -25.84 8.16 8.51
CA LEU A 102 -25.59 9.21 9.51
C LEU A 102 -26.73 9.27 10.54
N PRO A 103 -26.45 9.70 11.80
CA PRO A 103 -27.46 9.75 12.85
C PRO A 103 -28.65 10.65 12.49
N ALA A 104 -29.88 10.18 12.70
CA ALA A 104 -31.08 10.98 12.42
C ALA A 104 -31.10 12.26 13.28
N SER A 105 -31.28 13.42 12.63
CA SER A 105 -31.40 14.71 13.31
C SER A 105 -32.79 15.31 13.07
N ARG A 106 -33.59 15.48 14.14
CA ARG A 106 -34.98 15.96 14.07
C ARG A 106 -35.14 17.45 13.74
N ALA A 107 -34.06 18.22 13.63
CA ALA A 107 -34.09 19.69 13.66
C ALA A 107 -33.27 20.39 12.56
N LYS A 108 -32.91 19.72 11.45
CA LYS A 108 -31.98 20.31 10.46
C LYS A 108 -32.55 20.45 9.06
N SER A 109 -32.18 21.55 8.41
CA SER A 109 -32.45 21.83 7.00
C SER A 109 -31.58 20.96 6.10
N THR A 110 -32.18 20.46 5.01
CA THR A 110 -31.46 19.88 3.88
C THR A 110 -30.45 20.90 3.36
N LYS A 111 -29.19 20.46 3.19
CA LYS A 111 -28.11 21.24 2.58
C LYS A 111 -27.80 20.71 1.19
N ARG A 112 -27.36 21.57 0.28
CA ARG A 112 -26.72 21.21 -0.98
C ARG A 112 -25.22 21.09 -0.77
N VAL A 113 -24.67 19.89 -0.87
CA VAL A 113 -23.26 19.60 -0.60
C VAL A 113 -22.53 19.26 -1.89
N LEU A 114 -21.46 20.00 -2.19
CA LEU A 114 -20.57 19.72 -3.29
C LEU A 114 -19.44 18.79 -2.80
N ILE A 115 -19.11 17.75 -3.58
CA ILE A 115 -17.99 16.87 -3.28
C ILE A 115 -17.02 16.93 -4.46
N VAL A 116 -15.81 17.42 -4.22
CA VAL A 116 -14.80 17.60 -5.28
C VAL A 116 -13.85 16.40 -5.25
N GLY A 117 -13.99 15.52 -6.23
CA GLY A 117 -13.30 14.24 -6.39
C GLY A 117 -14.20 13.03 -6.08
N ALA A 118 -14.18 12.04 -6.96
CA ALA A 118 -14.90 10.77 -6.87
C ALA A 118 -13.96 9.60 -6.50
N GLY A 119 -12.97 9.86 -5.65
CA GLY A 119 -12.21 8.80 -4.97
C GLY A 119 -13.04 8.11 -3.87
N PRO A 120 -12.50 7.10 -3.17
CA PRO A 120 -13.22 6.38 -2.11
C PRO A 120 -13.75 7.31 -1.01
N ALA A 121 -13.00 8.36 -0.66
CA ALA A 121 -13.47 9.34 0.32
C ALA A 121 -14.69 10.14 -0.17
N GLY A 122 -14.65 10.61 -1.42
CA GLY A 122 -15.74 11.40 -2.00
C GLY A 122 -17.00 10.57 -2.23
N LEU A 123 -16.85 9.35 -2.76
CA LEU A 123 -17.99 8.46 -3.01
C LEU A 123 -18.67 8.02 -1.72
N LEU A 124 -17.92 7.66 -0.67
CA LEU A 124 -18.52 7.29 0.62
C LEU A 124 -19.19 8.50 1.29
N ALA A 125 -18.56 9.67 1.31
CA ALA A 125 -19.18 10.88 1.86
C ALA A 125 -20.49 11.23 1.11
N ALA A 126 -20.50 11.04 -0.22
CA ALA A 126 -21.68 11.24 -1.04
C ALA A 126 -22.81 10.28 -0.67
N ASP A 127 -22.54 8.98 -0.53
CA ASP A 127 -23.54 7.97 -0.14
C ASP A 127 -24.15 8.33 1.22
N LEU A 128 -23.30 8.64 2.21
CA LEU A 128 -23.72 8.94 3.58
C LEU A 128 -24.62 10.18 3.65
N LEU A 129 -24.22 11.27 2.99
CA LEU A 129 -25.00 12.51 2.98
C LEU A 129 -26.29 12.39 2.17
N ASN A 130 -26.25 11.68 1.03
CA ASN A 130 -27.42 11.42 0.21
C ASN A 130 -28.46 10.57 0.97
N ARG A 131 -28.02 9.50 1.67
CA ARG A 131 -28.89 8.69 2.54
C ARG A 131 -29.48 9.49 3.70
N ALA A 132 -28.78 10.52 4.17
CA ALA A 132 -29.26 11.43 5.21
C ALA A 132 -30.21 12.52 4.68
N GLY A 133 -30.49 12.57 3.38
CA GLY A 133 -31.45 13.50 2.78
C GLY A 133 -30.86 14.85 2.34
N HIS A 134 -29.54 14.97 2.24
CA HIS A 134 -28.87 16.13 1.64
C HIS A 134 -28.90 16.06 0.10
N ASP A 135 -28.91 17.21 -0.57
CA ASP A 135 -28.72 17.25 -2.02
C ASP A 135 -27.21 17.24 -2.34
N VAL A 136 -26.73 16.15 -2.92
CA VAL A 136 -25.29 15.95 -3.16
C VAL A 136 -24.97 16.08 -4.65
N VAL A 137 -23.88 16.76 -4.98
CA VAL A 137 -23.27 16.73 -6.32
C VAL A 137 -21.79 16.36 -6.18
N VAL A 138 -21.37 15.30 -6.86
CA VAL A 138 -19.96 14.88 -6.92
C VAL A 138 -19.35 15.37 -8.23
N ILE A 139 -18.21 16.03 -8.16
CA ILE A 139 -17.52 16.67 -9.28
C ILE A 139 -16.20 15.93 -9.47
N GLU A 140 -16.05 15.20 -10.57
CA GLU A 140 -14.87 14.38 -10.85
C GLU A 140 -14.12 14.92 -12.08
N ALA A 141 -12.80 15.07 -11.93
CA ALA A 141 -11.94 15.61 -12.96
C ALA A 141 -11.76 14.64 -14.13
N ASN A 142 -11.68 13.35 -13.84
CA ASN A 142 -11.49 12.31 -14.85
C ASN A 142 -12.73 12.16 -15.74
N GLY A 143 -12.51 12.09 -17.05
CA GLY A 143 -13.59 12.04 -18.03
C GLY A 143 -14.41 10.74 -18.07
N ASN A 144 -13.85 9.61 -17.61
CA ASN A 144 -14.49 8.30 -17.78
C ASN A 144 -14.42 7.37 -16.55
N ARG A 145 -13.76 7.76 -15.46
CA ARG A 145 -13.48 6.86 -14.34
C ARG A 145 -13.61 7.53 -12.97
N VAL A 146 -14.15 6.79 -12.00
CA VAL A 146 -14.14 7.09 -10.56
C VAL A 146 -13.23 6.12 -9.79
N GLY A 147 -13.03 6.37 -8.50
CA GLY A 147 -12.19 5.55 -7.60
C GLY A 147 -10.78 6.10 -7.37
N GLY A 148 -10.34 7.09 -8.15
CA GLY A 148 -9.05 7.75 -7.97
C GLY A 148 -7.89 6.76 -8.03
N ARG A 149 -7.14 6.63 -6.93
CA ARG A 149 -5.97 5.72 -6.83
C ARG A 149 -6.33 4.25 -6.68
N ILE A 150 -7.60 3.91 -6.49
CA ILE A 150 -8.09 2.54 -6.70
C ILE A 150 -8.22 2.36 -8.22
N LYS A 151 -7.28 1.62 -8.81
CA LYS A 151 -7.22 1.39 -10.26
C LYS A 151 -6.82 -0.06 -10.54
N THR A 152 -7.71 -0.75 -11.26
CA THR A 152 -7.48 -2.08 -11.81
C THR A 152 -7.43 -1.95 -13.33
N PHE A 153 -6.43 -2.54 -13.97
CA PHE A 153 -6.43 -2.78 -15.40
C PHE A 153 -7.34 -4.00 -15.67
N ARG A 154 -8.54 -3.77 -16.22
CA ARG A 154 -9.55 -4.81 -16.48
C ARG A 154 -10.44 -4.42 -17.65
N LYS A 155 -11.14 -5.41 -18.21
CA LYS A 155 -12.25 -5.20 -19.15
C LYS A 155 -13.54 -4.84 -18.40
N GLY A 156 -14.32 -3.90 -18.95
CA GLY A 156 -15.62 -3.51 -18.40
C GLY A 156 -15.51 -2.53 -17.24
N GLY A 157 -16.30 -2.75 -16.18
CA GLY A 157 -16.44 -1.77 -15.09
C GLY A 157 -17.27 -0.55 -15.48
N HIS A 158 -17.40 0.42 -14.59
CA HIS A 158 -18.07 1.69 -14.92
C HIS A 158 -17.33 2.47 -16.01
N GLU A 159 -16.03 2.25 -16.13
CA GLU A 159 -15.12 2.88 -17.08
C GLU A 159 -15.16 2.28 -18.49
N ASN A 160 -15.89 1.16 -18.68
CA ASN A 160 -15.91 0.38 -19.92
C ASN A 160 -14.51 0.07 -20.46
N GLY A 161 -13.61 -0.36 -19.58
CA GLY A 161 -12.21 -0.64 -19.91
C GLY A 161 -12.07 -1.68 -21.03
N GLU A 162 -11.10 -1.47 -21.90
CA GLU A 162 -10.68 -2.46 -22.88
C GLU A 162 -9.89 -3.59 -22.22
N GLN A 163 -9.83 -4.76 -22.85
CA GLN A 163 -9.07 -5.88 -22.30
C GLN A 163 -7.56 -5.54 -22.31
N PRO A 164 -6.89 -5.47 -21.14
CA PRO A 164 -5.52 -4.98 -21.05
C PRO A 164 -4.46 -6.04 -21.40
N PHE A 165 -4.81 -7.32 -21.39
CA PHE A 165 -3.92 -8.47 -21.51
C PHE A 165 -4.37 -9.42 -22.64
N ALA A 166 -3.53 -10.37 -23.04
CA ALA A 166 -3.88 -11.31 -24.12
C ALA A 166 -4.93 -12.33 -23.65
N ASP A 167 -4.76 -12.85 -22.44
CA ASP A 167 -5.77 -13.69 -21.81
C ASP A 167 -6.98 -12.84 -21.42
N PRO A 168 -8.19 -13.15 -21.93
CA PRO A 168 -9.39 -12.35 -21.71
C PRO A 168 -9.91 -12.37 -20.27
N LEU A 169 -9.37 -13.24 -19.40
CA LEU A 169 -9.74 -13.35 -18.00
C LEU A 169 -8.82 -12.52 -17.09
N GLN A 170 -7.62 -12.19 -17.56
CA GLN A 170 -6.62 -11.53 -16.73
C GLN A 170 -6.96 -10.06 -16.47
N TYR A 171 -6.64 -9.64 -15.25
CA TYR A 171 -6.68 -8.26 -14.77
C TYR A 171 -5.53 -8.06 -13.75
N ALA A 172 -5.18 -6.81 -13.46
CA ALA A 172 -4.10 -6.52 -12.52
C ALA A 172 -4.22 -5.15 -11.86
N GLU A 173 -3.60 -5.00 -10.69
CA GLU A 173 -3.73 -3.79 -9.88
C GLU A 173 -2.69 -2.72 -10.21
N GLY A 174 -3.14 -1.59 -10.76
CA GLY A 174 -2.34 -0.37 -10.91
C GLY A 174 -2.17 0.39 -9.60
N GLY A 175 -3.07 0.19 -8.63
CA GLY A 175 -3.07 0.86 -7.31
C GLY A 175 -3.09 -0.12 -6.14
N ALA A 176 -4.12 -0.01 -5.29
CA ALA A 176 -4.33 -0.88 -4.15
C ALA A 176 -4.42 -2.36 -4.57
N MET A 177 -3.70 -3.24 -3.85
CA MET A 177 -3.60 -4.68 -4.19
C MET A 177 -3.81 -5.63 -3.01
N ARG A 178 -3.86 -5.10 -1.78
CA ARG A 178 -4.00 -5.90 -0.56
C ARG A 178 -4.83 -5.16 0.48
N LEU A 179 -5.76 -5.87 1.10
CA LEU A 179 -6.82 -5.34 1.94
C LEU A 179 -6.74 -6.01 3.33
N PRO A 180 -6.13 -5.37 4.34
CA PRO A 180 -5.94 -5.99 5.65
C PRO A 180 -7.26 -6.24 6.38
N GLU A 181 -7.42 -7.41 6.99
CA GLU A 181 -8.60 -7.73 7.83
C GLU A 181 -8.74 -6.78 9.04
N SER A 182 -7.63 -6.17 9.46
CA SER A 182 -7.58 -5.16 10.53
C SER A 182 -8.16 -3.78 10.17
N HIS A 183 -8.66 -3.60 8.94
CA HIS A 183 -9.28 -2.35 8.47
C HIS A 183 -10.81 -2.43 8.55
N PRO A 184 -11.43 -2.02 9.67
CA PRO A 184 -12.83 -2.30 9.96
C PRO A 184 -13.80 -1.62 8.99
N LEU A 185 -13.58 -0.36 8.59
CA LEU A 185 -14.51 0.32 7.69
C LEU A 185 -14.48 -0.29 6.29
N LEU A 186 -13.28 -0.63 5.80
CA LEU A 186 -13.12 -1.35 4.55
C LEU A 186 -13.81 -2.72 4.58
N MET A 187 -13.62 -3.51 5.63
CA MET A 187 -14.26 -4.81 5.77
C MET A 187 -15.79 -4.70 5.83
N ALA A 188 -16.32 -3.71 6.56
CA ALA A 188 -17.75 -3.46 6.61
C ALA A 188 -18.34 -3.09 5.25
N LEU A 189 -17.61 -2.34 4.40
CA LEU A 189 -18.05 -2.04 3.04
C LEU A 189 -18.00 -3.26 2.12
N ILE A 190 -16.94 -4.08 2.21
CA ILE A 190 -16.82 -5.32 1.45
C ILE A 190 -18.01 -6.24 1.76
N GLU A 191 -18.37 -6.37 3.04
CA GLU A 191 -19.51 -7.17 3.48
C GLU A 191 -20.85 -6.55 3.07
N ARG A 192 -21.03 -5.24 3.26
CA ARG A 192 -22.27 -4.51 2.89
C ARG A 192 -22.58 -4.62 1.39
N PHE A 193 -21.55 -4.60 0.54
CA PHE A 193 -21.71 -4.69 -0.91
C PHE A 193 -21.58 -6.12 -1.45
N ASP A 194 -21.41 -7.12 -0.59
CA ASP A 194 -21.23 -8.53 -0.97
C ASP A 194 -20.11 -8.72 -2.02
N LEU A 195 -18.97 -8.06 -1.81
CA LEU A 195 -17.87 -8.10 -2.78
C LEU A 195 -17.09 -9.41 -2.66
N PRO A 196 -16.91 -10.16 -3.76
CA PRO A 196 -16.21 -11.42 -3.72
C PRO A 196 -14.73 -11.20 -3.40
N ARG A 197 -14.25 -11.84 -2.33
CA ARG A 197 -12.86 -11.76 -1.88
C ARG A 197 -12.17 -13.12 -1.84
N GLN A 198 -10.85 -13.11 -1.91
CA GLN A 198 -9.99 -14.25 -1.63
C GLN A 198 -8.78 -13.79 -0.84
N GLU A 199 -8.08 -14.73 -0.20
CA GLU A 199 -6.93 -14.40 0.62
C GLU A 199 -5.76 -13.94 -0.26
N PHE A 200 -5.18 -12.80 0.09
CA PHE A 200 -3.92 -12.33 -0.46
C PHE A 200 -2.79 -12.86 0.42
N TYR A 201 -1.99 -13.79 -0.11
CA TYR A 201 -0.88 -14.36 0.64
C TYR A 201 0.30 -13.39 0.70
N LEU A 202 0.43 -12.68 1.83
CA LEU A 202 1.53 -11.74 2.09
C LEU A 202 2.90 -12.44 2.14
N VAL A 203 2.91 -13.71 2.55
CA VAL A 203 4.07 -14.61 2.55
C VAL A 203 3.83 -15.74 1.57
N ASP A 204 4.90 -16.37 1.12
CA ASP A 204 4.83 -17.51 0.21
C ASP A 204 4.35 -18.77 0.94
N VAL A 205 3.30 -19.38 0.41
CA VAL A 205 2.66 -20.60 0.95
C VAL A 205 2.90 -21.78 0.03
N ASP A 206 2.67 -22.98 0.53
CA ASP A 206 2.78 -24.19 -0.28
C ASP A 206 1.71 -24.20 -1.39
N VAL A 207 2.10 -24.65 -2.58
CA VAL A 207 1.26 -24.64 -3.80
C VAL A 207 0.13 -25.67 -3.67
N ASP A 208 0.37 -26.80 -3.01
CA ASP A 208 -0.62 -27.87 -2.83
C ASP A 208 -1.41 -27.70 -1.52
N ASP A 209 -0.79 -27.13 -0.48
CA ASP A 209 -1.42 -26.86 0.82
C ASP A 209 -1.17 -25.41 1.30
N PRO A 210 -2.00 -24.44 0.87
CA PRO A 210 -1.84 -23.03 1.20
C PRO A 210 -1.92 -22.69 2.70
N THR A 211 -2.28 -23.65 3.57
CA THR A 211 -2.24 -23.46 5.04
C THR A 211 -0.82 -23.50 5.60
N LYS A 212 0.16 -23.99 4.82
CA LYS A 212 1.56 -24.11 5.21
C LYS A 212 2.39 -22.99 4.58
N LYS A 213 3.17 -22.30 5.41
CA LYS A 213 4.18 -21.35 4.94
C LYS A 213 5.33 -22.11 4.27
N ALA A 214 5.67 -21.75 3.04
CA ALA A 214 6.73 -22.40 2.26
C ALA A 214 8.03 -21.58 2.22
N ASN A 215 7.94 -20.25 2.10
CA ASN A 215 9.09 -19.35 2.08
C ASN A 215 10.19 -19.70 1.03
N ARG A 216 9.78 -20.20 -0.13
CA ARG A 216 10.63 -20.48 -1.28
C ARG A 216 10.89 -19.24 -2.15
N THR A 217 10.17 -18.12 -1.97
CA THR A 217 10.52 -16.87 -2.68
C THR A 217 11.99 -16.46 -2.51
N TRP A 218 12.51 -15.72 -3.48
CA TRP A 218 13.94 -15.43 -3.58
C TRP A 218 14.36 -14.16 -2.84
N ILE A 219 15.58 -14.18 -2.34
CA ILE A 219 16.42 -13.03 -2.01
C ILE A 219 17.59 -13.05 -2.98
N HIS A 220 17.66 -12.07 -3.88
CA HIS A 220 18.71 -11.95 -4.89
C HIS A 220 19.44 -10.61 -4.74
N VAL A 221 20.53 -10.59 -3.97
CA VAL A 221 21.27 -9.36 -3.62
C VAL A 221 22.78 -9.61 -3.64
N ASN A 222 23.55 -8.62 -4.06
CA ASN A 222 25.02 -8.65 -4.16
C ASN A 222 25.54 -9.87 -4.92
N GLY A 223 24.84 -10.28 -5.98
CA GLY A 223 25.14 -11.47 -6.78
C GLY A 223 24.91 -12.81 -6.05
N THR A 224 24.37 -12.78 -4.83
CA THR A 224 24.02 -13.96 -4.04
C THR A 224 22.53 -14.24 -4.17
N HIS A 225 22.19 -15.52 -4.29
CA HIS A 225 20.83 -15.97 -4.50
C HIS A 225 20.46 -17.00 -3.43
N MET A 226 19.39 -16.75 -2.67
CA MET A 226 19.01 -17.56 -1.52
C MET A 226 17.48 -17.61 -1.35
N ARG A 227 16.94 -18.76 -0.95
CA ARG A 227 15.52 -18.89 -0.56
C ARG A 227 15.26 -18.16 0.75
N ARG A 228 14.08 -17.56 0.92
CA ARG A 228 13.70 -16.95 2.21
C ARG A 228 13.76 -17.95 3.37
N ALA A 229 13.38 -19.20 3.16
CA ALA A 229 13.45 -20.25 4.17
C ALA A 229 14.89 -20.55 4.62
N ASP A 230 15.86 -20.52 3.70
CA ASP A 230 17.28 -20.67 4.03
C ASP A 230 17.80 -19.44 4.79
N TYR A 231 17.39 -18.24 4.38
CA TYR A 231 17.75 -17.01 5.08
C TYR A 231 17.19 -16.96 6.50
N GLU A 232 15.95 -17.42 6.72
CA GLU A 232 15.36 -17.53 8.06
C GLU A 232 16.14 -18.49 8.96
N ARG A 233 16.68 -19.59 8.41
CA ARG A 233 17.50 -20.55 9.16
C ARG A 233 18.93 -20.06 9.41
N ASN A 234 19.56 -19.47 8.40
CA ASN A 234 20.93 -19.00 8.45
C ASN A 234 21.08 -17.70 7.64
N PRO A 235 20.93 -16.53 8.27
CA PRO A 235 21.05 -15.23 7.60
C PRO A 235 22.47 -14.88 7.13
N ALA A 236 23.49 -15.52 7.70
CA ALA A 236 24.88 -15.11 7.54
C ALA A 236 25.37 -15.01 6.09
N PRO A 237 25.05 -15.94 5.16
CA PRO A 237 25.53 -15.86 3.78
C PRO A 237 25.10 -14.58 3.07
N ILE A 238 23.86 -14.13 3.27
CA ILE A 238 23.38 -12.85 2.71
C ILE A 238 23.98 -11.69 3.48
N ASN A 239 23.95 -11.72 4.81
CA ASN A 239 24.43 -10.62 5.64
C ASN A 239 25.94 -10.32 5.46
N ASP A 240 26.74 -11.37 5.18
CA ASP A 240 28.17 -11.26 4.91
C ASP A 240 28.46 -10.49 3.62
N THR A 241 27.57 -10.53 2.63
CA THR A 241 27.72 -9.78 1.37
C THR A 241 27.68 -8.26 1.59
N PHE A 242 26.98 -7.81 2.64
CA PHE A 242 26.96 -6.41 3.07
C PHE A 242 28.11 -6.10 4.05
N GLY A 243 28.85 -7.10 4.51
CA GLY A 243 29.94 -6.94 5.49
C GLY A 243 29.46 -6.70 6.93
N VAL A 244 28.25 -7.18 7.26
CA VAL A 244 27.67 -7.12 8.62
C VAL A 244 28.49 -7.99 9.58
N ARG A 245 28.71 -7.49 10.81
CA ARG A 245 29.54 -8.15 11.83
C ARG A 245 28.80 -8.28 13.16
N GLY A 246 29.41 -9.01 14.09
CA GLY A 246 28.89 -9.14 15.46
C GLY A 246 27.54 -9.86 15.51
N PRO A 247 26.70 -9.56 16.52
CA PRO A 247 25.44 -10.27 16.75
C PRO A 247 24.43 -10.16 15.60
N ASN A 248 24.48 -9.08 14.81
CA ASN A 248 23.57 -8.89 13.68
C ASN A 248 23.88 -9.79 12.49
N ARG A 249 25.11 -10.33 12.40
CA ARG A 249 25.52 -11.21 11.30
C ARG A 249 24.59 -12.42 11.16
N THR A 250 24.06 -12.95 12.27
CA THR A 250 23.21 -14.15 12.29
C THR A 250 21.73 -13.84 12.51
N LYS A 251 21.31 -12.57 12.39
CA LYS A 251 19.90 -12.17 12.51
C LYS A 251 19.33 -11.83 11.14
N THR A 252 18.06 -12.12 10.91
CA THR A 252 17.39 -11.67 9.69
C THR A 252 17.26 -10.14 9.70
N ALA A 253 17.24 -9.51 8.53
CA ALA A 253 16.98 -8.08 8.39
C ALA A 253 15.65 -7.66 9.06
N ALA A 254 14.62 -8.50 9.01
CA ALA A 254 13.34 -8.27 9.67
C ALA A 254 13.48 -8.26 11.21
N THR A 255 14.23 -9.21 11.77
CA THR A 255 14.53 -9.26 13.22
C THR A 255 15.32 -8.02 13.66
N ILE A 256 16.35 -7.64 12.91
CA ILE A 256 17.15 -6.44 13.22
C ILE A 256 16.27 -5.18 13.23
N LEU A 257 15.42 -5.02 12.22
CA LEU A 257 14.50 -3.89 12.15
C LEU A 257 13.47 -3.91 13.30
N ALA A 258 12.90 -5.08 13.62
CA ALA A 258 11.94 -5.20 14.72
C ALA A 258 12.57 -4.85 16.07
N GLU A 259 13.80 -5.32 16.35
CA GLU A 259 14.56 -4.95 17.54
C GLU A 259 14.87 -3.45 17.59
N ALA A 260 15.26 -2.86 16.45
CA ALA A 260 15.53 -1.43 16.35
C ALA A 260 14.30 -0.56 16.68
N LEU A 261 13.09 -1.01 16.29
CA LEU A 261 11.84 -0.29 16.51
C LEU A 261 11.22 -0.52 17.91
N GLU A 262 11.68 -1.54 18.63
CA GLU A 262 11.13 -1.96 19.93
C GLU A 262 11.02 -0.83 20.98
N PRO A 263 12.02 0.09 21.11
CA PRO A 263 11.92 1.21 22.05
C PRO A 263 10.73 2.14 21.80
N ALA A 264 10.29 2.28 20.53
CA ALA A 264 9.09 3.02 20.20
C ALA A 264 7.83 2.14 20.36
N ARG A 265 7.86 0.89 19.90
CA ARG A 265 6.71 -0.05 19.99
C ARG A 265 6.20 -0.22 21.42
N ARG A 266 7.11 -0.36 22.40
CA ARG A 266 6.73 -0.54 23.81
C ARG A 266 5.96 0.64 24.41
N LEU A 267 6.06 1.84 23.83
CA LEU A 267 5.36 3.02 24.35
C LEU A 267 3.86 2.98 24.07
N VAL A 268 3.41 2.16 23.13
CA VAL A 268 1.99 2.07 22.72
C VAL A 268 1.41 0.65 22.82
N ARG A 269 2.27 -0.38 22.89
CA ARG A 269 1.83 -1.79 22.96
C ARG A 269 0.90 -2.04 24.14
N GLY A 270 -0.27 -2.60 23.86
CA GLY A 270 -1.25 -3.02 24.87
C GLY A 270 -1.91 -1.87 25.63
N LYS A 271 -1.77 -0.63 25.16
CA LYS A 271 -2.41 0.55 25.76
C LYS A 271 -3.68 0.91 25.01
N GLU A 272 -4.63 1.47 25.74
CA GLU A 272 -5.90 2.01 25.23
C GLU A 272 -6.21 3.35 25.91
N GLY A 273 -7.28 4.02 25.48
CA GLY A 273 -7.70 5.33 26.01
C GLY A 273 -6.57 6.37 26.06
N THR A 274 -6.57 7.19 27.12
CA THR A 274 -5.55 8.22 27.37
C THR A 274 -4.13 7.66 27.40
N ALA A 275 -3.91 6.46 27.94
CA ALA A 275 -2.57 5.87 28.03
C ALA A 275 -1.96 5.59 26.64
N LEU A 276 -2.80 5.24 25.66
CA LEU A 276 -2.37 5.08 24.27
C LEU A 276 -2.01 6.43 23.65
N VAL A 277 -2.84 7.45 23.87
CA VAL A 277 -2.61 8.82 23.37
C VAL A 277 -1.30 9.38 23.94
N GLU A 278 -1.07 9.25 25.24
CA GLU A 278 0.18 9.67 25.89
C GLU A 278 1.40 8.93 25.32
N GLY A 279 1.27 7.63 25.06
CA GLY A 279 2.32 6.83 24.41
C GLY A 279 2.69 7.38 23.03
N TRP A 280 1.69 7.73 22.21
CA TRP A 280 1.92 8.37 20.91
C TRP A 280 2.52 9.76 21.04
N VAL A 281 2.05 10.58 21.98
CA VAL A 281 2.64 11.89 22.27
C VAL A 281 4.13 11.76 22.60
N GLU A 282 4.50 10.77 23.41
CA GLU A 282 5.91 10.50 23.75
C GLU A 282 6.72 10.10 22.52
N ILE A 283 6.21 9.21 21.67
CA ILE A 283 6.85 8.82 20.41
C ILE A 283 7.05 10.05 19.51
N LEU A 284 6.03 10.88 19.31
CA LEU A 284 6.10 12.05 18.43
C LEU A 284 7.11 13.07 18.94
N LYS A 285 7.13 13.35 20.25
CA LYS A 285 8.12 14.26 20.86
C LYS A 285 9.55 13.75 20.71
N LYS A 286 9.76 12.44 20.84
CA LYS A 286 11.10 11.83 20.76
C LYS A 286 11.59 11.64 19.33
N TYR A 287 10.71 11.19 18.44
CA TYR A 287 11.07 10.62 17.15
C TYR A 287 10.41 11.30 15.95
N GLY A 288 9.50 12.26 16.15
CA GLY A 288 8.75 12.89 15.06
C GLY A 288 9.59 13.60 14.00
N HIS A 289 10.69 14.25 14.42
CA HIS A 289 11.60 14.98 13.53
C HIS A 289 12.77 14.13 13.01
N TRP A 290 12.69 12.81 13.18
CA TRP A 290 13.70 11.91 12.69
C TRP A 290 13.34 11.39 11.30
N SER A 291 14.35 11.28 10.43
CA SER A 291 14.27 10.35 9.32
C SER A 291 14.48 8.92 9.81
N MET A 292 14.01 7.95 9.05
CA MET A 292 14.23 6.54 9.38
C MET A 292 15.74 6.22 9.45
N TYR A 293 16.55 6.78 8.55
CA TYR A 293 18.00 6.64 8.57
C TYR A 293 18.62 7.11 9.88
N ARG A 294 18.34 8.36 10.29
CA ARG A 294 18.91 8.92 11.51
C ARG A 294 18.47 8.15 12.75
N TYR A 295 17.21 7.68 12.78
CA TYR A 295 16.73 6.83 13.86
C TYR A 295 17.56 5.53 13.96
N LEU A 296 17.76 4.83 12.85
CA LEU A 296 18.53 3.59 12.83
C LEU A 296 20.01 3.81 13.23
N THR A 297 20.63 4.91 12.82
CA THR A 297 22.03 5.22 13.16
C THR A 297 22.21 5.71 14.60
N GLU A 298 21.38 6.63 15.08
CA GLU A 298 21.65 7.36 16.33
C GLU A 298 20.84 6.84 17.51
N VAL A 299 19.64 6.30 17.29
CA VAL A 299 18.82 5.69 18.34
C VAL A 299 19.11 4.20 18.44
N ALA A 300 18.97 3.47 17.33
CA ALA A 300 19.21 2.03 17.30
C ALA A 300 20.69 1.64 17.23
N ARG A 301 21.60 2.61 16.97
CA ARG A 301 23.06 2.41 16.92
C ARG A 301 23.50 1.35 15.93
N LEU A 302 22.77 1.18 14.83
CA LEU A 302 23.17 0.29 13.74
C LEU A 302 24.28 0.95 12.91
N ASP A 303 25.28 0.16 12.52
CA ASP A 303 26.29 0.62 11.56
C ASP A 303 25.73 0.62 10.14
N THR A 304 26.33 1.43 9.25
CA THR A 304 25.86 1.63 7.87
C THR A 304 25.64 0.32 7.11
N ARG A 305 26.51 -0.68 7.27
CA ARG A 305 26.38 -1.96 6.55
C ARG A 305 25.16 -2.76 7.00
N THR A 306 24.84 -2.69 8.29
CA THR A 306 23.60 -3.26 8.82
C THR A 306 22.39 -2.50 8.29
N ILE A 307 22.48 -1.18 8.13
CA ILE A 307 21.42 -0.36 7.56
C ILE A 307 21.23 -0.65 6.07
N ASP A 308 22.30 -0.88 5.31
CA ASP A 308 22.22 -1.22 3.87
C ASP A 308 21.51 -2.57 3.67
N LEU A 309 21.83 -3.56 4.51
CA LEU A 309 21.14 -4.85 4.55
C LEU A 309 19.64 -4.68 4.86
N VAL A 310 19.31 -3.98 5.95
CA VAL A 310 17.92 -3.74 6.36
C VAL A 310 17.18 -2.93 5.29
N GLY A 311 17.82 -1.89 4.77
CA GLY A 311 17.38 -1.05 3.67
C GLY A 311 16.93 -1.86 2.47
N THR A 312 17.82 -2.74 2.02
CA THR A 312 17.63 -3.52 0.80
C THR A 312 16.54 -4.57 0.97
N ILE A 313 16.59 -5.38 2.03
CA ILE A 313 15.67 -6.52 2.20
C ILE A 313 14.28 -6.09 2.68
N GLN A 314 14.17 -5.01 3.46
CA GLN A 314 12.90 -4.55 4.07
C GLN A 314 12.25 -3.38 3.32
N ASN A 315 12.67 -3.11 2.08
CA ASN A 315 12.12 -2.04 1.23
C ASN A 315 12.28 -0.63 1.83
N LEU A 316 13.42 -0.34 2.47
CA LEU A 316 13.66 0.97 3.08
C LEU A 316 14.67 1.81 2.33
N THR A 317 15.54 1.25 1.47
CA THR A 317 16.66 2.00 0.86
C THR A 317 16.24 3.36 0.27
N SER A 318 15.24 3.40 -0.62
CA SER A 318 14.76 4.64 -1.24
C SER A 318 13.93 5.53 -0.31
N ARG A 319 13.59 5.04 0.89
CA ARG A 319 12.69 5.67 1.87
C ARG A 319 13.37 6.02 3.20
N LEU A 320 14.67 5.78 3.32
CA LEU A 320 15.47 6.02 4.52
C LEU A 320 15.48 7.51 4.93
N HIS A 321 15.34 8.42 3.97
CA HIS A 321 15.29 9.86 4.21
C HIS A 321 13.92 10.37 4.70
N LEU A 322 12.86 9.58 4.52
CA LEU A 322 11.49 9.91 4.93
C LEU A 322 11.33 9.81 6.45
N SER A 323 10.23 10.36 6.97
CA SER A 323 9.94 10.38 8.41
C SER A 323 9.96 8.99 9.01
N PHE A 324 10.62 8.85 10.16
CA PHE A 324 10.54 7.67 11.01
C PHE A 324 9.08 7.27 11.29
N MET A 325 8.22 8.26 11.57
CA MET A 325 6.82 8.01 11.91
C MET A 325 6.08 7.25 10.82
N HIS A 326 6.33 7.57 9.55
CA HIS A 326 5.67 6.89 8.44
C HIS A 326 6.10 5.42 8.34
N SER A 327 7.42 5.16 8.38
CA SER A 327 7.95 3.79 8.34
C SER A 327 7.52 2.97 9.55
N PHE A 328 7.49 3.59 10.73
CA PHE A 328 7.07 2.97 11.98
C PHE A 328 5.59 2.55 11.93
N LEU A 329 4.70 3.46 11.55
CA LEU A 329 3.27 3.17 11.39
C LEU A 329 3.02 2.10 10.32
N SER A 330 3.70 2.20 9.17
CA SER A 330 3.60 1.19 8.10
C SER A 330 4.03 -0.19 8.58
N SER A 331 5.07 -0.29 9.42
CA SER A 331 5.52 -1.57 10.00
C SER A 331 4.51 -2.20 10.95
N ALA A 332 3.61 -1.40 11.54
CA ALA A 332 2.54 -1.88 12.40
C ALA A 332 1.29 -2.31 11.61
N LEU A 333 1.06 -1.70 10.44
CA LEU A 333 -0.08 -2.02 9.55
C LEU A 333 0.20 -3.21 8.62
N ILE A 334 1.48 -3.48 8.31
CA ILE A 334 1.91 -4.62 7.49
C ILE A 334 2.49 -5.69 8.41
N ASP A 335 1.59 -6.44 9.05
CA ASP A 335 1.93 -7.51 9.99
C ASP A 335 1.71 -8.89 9.34
N PRO A 336 2.71 -9.78 9.29
CA PRO A 336 2.55 -11.15 8.77
C PRO A 336 1.50 -12.01 9.48
N SER A 337 1.08 -11.65 10.69
CA SER A 337 -0.01 -12.32 11.43
C SER A 337 -1.40 -11.80 11.06
N THR A 338 -1.48 -10.66 10.36
CA THR A 338 -2.75 -10.13 9.84
C THR A 338 -3.05 -10.82 8.51
N ARG A 339 -4.30 -11.28 8.34
CA ARG A 339 -4.78 -11.78 7.07
C ARG A 339 -5.03 -10.62 6.11
N PHE A 340 -4.64 -10.79 4.87
CA PHE A 340 -4.89 -9.82 3.81
C PHE A 340 -5.84 -10.44 2.79
N TRP A 341 -6.65 -9.59 2.19
CA TRP A 341 -7.61 -9.97 1.16
C TRP A 341 -7.29 -9.27 -0.15
N GLU A 342 -7.73 -9.86 -1.24
CA GLU A 342 -7.87 -9.23 -2.55
C GLU A 342 -9.29 -9.46 -3.07
N LEU A 343 -9.76 -8.62 -3.98
CA LEU A 343 -11.09 -8.74 -4.56
C LEU A 343 -11.04 -9.47 -5.91
N LYS A 344 -11.93 -10.46 -6.09
CA LYS A 344 -12.06 -11.17 -7.37
C LYS A 344 -12.63 -10.22 -8.43
N GLY A 345 -11.94 -10.06 -9.56
CA GLY A 345 -12.23 -9.03 -10.57
C GLY A 345 -11.55 -7.68 -10.32
N GLY A 346 -10.74 -7.60 -9.26
CA GLY A 346 -9.87 -6.48 -8.93
C GLY A 346 -10.53 -5.41 -8.06
N THR A 347 -9.70 -4.65 -7.36
CA THR A 347 -10.10 -3.68 -6.34
C THR A 347 -10.96 -2.55 -6.91
N GLY A 348 -10.93 -2.33 -8.23
CA GLY A 348 -11.87 -1.46 -8.95
C GLY A 348 -13.34 -1.76 -8.69
N ILE A 349 -13.72 -2.99 -8.35
CA ILE A 349 -15.12 -3.33 -8.00
C ILE A 349 -15.61 -2.61 -6.74
N LEU A 350 -14.71 -2.28 -5.81
CA LEU A 350 -15.06 -1.47 -4.64
C LEU A 350 -15.43 -0.04 -5.06
N ALA A 351 -14.74 0.51 -6.06
CA ALA A 351 -15.09 1.82 -6.63
C ALA A 351 -16.44 1.76 -7.36
N ASP A 352 -16.71 0.69 -8.12
CA ASP A 352 -18.01 0.46 -8.76
C ASP A 352 -19.15 0.44 -7.73
N ALA A 353 -18.96 -0.30 -6.63
CA ALA A 353 -19.96 -0.47 -5.58
C ALA A 353 -20.24 0.83 -4.81
N LEU A 354 -19.19 1.60 -4.51
CA LEU A 354 -19.33 2.93 -3.91
C LEU A 354 -19.97 3.94 -4.87
N TYR A 355 -19.75 3.78 -6.18
CA TYR A 355 -20.28 4.66 -7.21
C TYR A 355 -21.76 4.41 -7.50
N ALA A 356 -22.19 3.16 -7.55
CA ALA A 356 -23.55 2.76 -7.91
C ALA A 356 -24.67 3.55 -7.22
N PRO A 357 -24.70 3.72 -5.87
CA PRO A 357 -25.79 4.44 -5.19
C PRO A 357 -25.82 5.95 -5.48
N VAL A 358 -24.70 6.53 -5.92
CA VAL A 358 -24.55 7.97 -6.17
C VAL A 358 -24.28 8.29 -7.64
N LYS A 359 -24.40 7.31 -8.55
CA LYS A 359 -24.07 7.45 -9.98
C LYS A 359 -24.77 8.66 -10.62
N GLY A 360 -26.06 8.85 -10.33
CA GLY A 360 -26.85 9.97 -10.85
C GLY A 360 -26.48 11.34 -10.25
N LYS A 361 -25.62 11.39 -9.23
CA LYS A 361 -25.14 12.61 -8.59
C LYS A 361 -23.73 13.01 -9.03
N VAL A 362 -23.05 12.15 -9.80
CA VAL A 362 -21.64 12.36 -10.21
C VAL A 362 -21.59 12.99 -11.59
N ARG A 363 -20.78 14.05 -11.70
CA ARG A 363 -20.48 14.74 -12.95
C ARG A 363 -19.00 14.51 -13.26
N LEU A 364 -18.75 13.56 -14.16
CA LEU A 364 -17.42 13.28 -14.74
C LEU A 364 -16.99 14.40 -15.69
N ASP A 365 -15.71 14.41 -16.06
CA ASP A 365 -15.13 15.40 -16.97
C ASP A 365 -15.32 16.85 -16.47
N ARG A 366 -15.19 17.06 -15.16
CA ARG A 366 -15.34 18.36 -14.49
C ARG A 366 -14.16 18.59 -13.55
N ARG A 367 -13.04 19.05 -14.11
CA ARG A 367 -11.85 19.40 -13.34
C ARG A 367 -12.05 20.76 -12.68
N ALA A 368 -12.05 20.80 -11.35
CA ALA A 368 -12.08 22.05 -10.60
C ALA A 368 -10.84 22.90 -10.88
N VAL A 369 -11.05 24.20 -11.12
CA VAL A 369 -9.97 25.19 -11.35
C VAL A 369 -10.03 26.36 -10.37
N ARG A 370 -11.21 26.65 -9.84
CA ARG A 370 -11.42 27.69 -8.81
C ARG A 370 -12.56 27.31 -7.88
N VAL A 371 -12.41 27.63 -6.60
CA VAL A 371 -13.43 27.50 -5.56
C VAL A 371 -13.66 28.86 -4.91
N ASP A 372 -14.86 29.39 -5.06
CA ASP A 372 -15.29 30.60 -4.34
C ASP A 372 -16.04 30.16 -3.08
N HIS A 373 -15.80 30.82 -1.96
CA HIS A 373 -16.50 30.53 -0.71
C HIS A 373 -16.72 31.81 0.09
N GLY A 374 -17.81 31.87 0.85
CA GLY A 374 -18.23 33.07 1.56
C GLY A 374 -19.74 33.27 1.47
N ASP A 375 -20.29 34.17 2.26
CA ASP A 375 -21.74 34.49 2.27
C ASP A 375 -22.67 33.27 2.43
N GLY A 376 -22.17 32.20 3.08
CA GLY A 376 -22.91 30.95 3.28
C GLY A 376 -23.05 30.08 2.02
N LYS A 377 -22.24 30.30 0.98
CA LYS A 377 -22.22 29.49 -0.25
C LYS A 377 -20.81 29.10 -0.66
N VAL A 378 -20.74 28.02 -1.44
CA VAL A 378 -19.53 27.57 -2.13
C VAL A 378 -19.83 27.40 -3.61
N ARG A 379 -18.95 27.91 -4.48
CA ARG A 379 -19.02 27.72 -5.93
C ARG A 379 -17.77 27.05 -6.45
N VAL A 380 -17.92 25.94 -7.18
CA VAL A 380 -16.81 25.22 -7.81
C VAL A 380 -16.87 25.44 -9.32
N HIS A 381 -15.87 26.15 -9.84
CA HIS A 381 -15.69 26.40 -11.27
C HIS A 381 -14.90 25.26 -11.87
N THR A 382 -15.40 24.70 -12.97
CA THR A 382 -14.84 23.49 -13.58
C THR A 382 -14.67 23.64 -15.08
N VAL A 383 -13.75 22.84 -15.63
CA VAL A 383 -13.51 22.69 -17.06
C VAL A 383 -13.46 21.20 -17.42
N SER A 384 -13.84 20.84 -18.65
CA SER A 384 -13.57 19.52 -19.21
C SER A 384 -12.11 19.34 -19.62
N GLU A 385 -11.69 18.09 -19.79
CA GLU A 385 -10.31 17.73 -20.19
C GLU A 385 -9.92 18.36 -21.53
N GLY A 386 -10.78 18.26 -22.55
CA GLY A 386 -10.52 18.86 -23.86
C GLY A 386 -10.37 20.38 -23.83
N PHE A 387 -11.04 21.07 -22.89
CA PHE A 387 -10.98 22.53 -22.78
C PHE A 387 -9.57 23.00 -22.42
N GLN A 388 -8.84 22.21 -21.61
CA GLN A 388 -7.50 22.58 -21.14
C GLN A 388 -6.45 22.59 -22.26
N ASN A 389 -6.71 21.85 -23.35
CA ASN A 389 -5.80 21.69 -24.47
C ASN A 389 -6.22 22.50 -25.71
N GLY A 390 -7.29 23.30 -25.60
CA GLY A 390 -7.82 24.06 -26.74
C GLY A 390 -8.59 23.22 -27.76
N GLU A 391 -8.94 21.98 -27.43
CA GLU A 391 -9.69 21.05 -28.30
C GLU A 391 -11.22 21.30 -28.25
N GLY A 392 -11.64 22.42 -27.68
CA GLY A 392 -13.02 22.68 -27.30
C GLY A 392 -13.42 21.94 -26.02
N GLY A 393 -14.54 22.32 -25.42
CA GLY A 393 -14.97 21.73 -24.17
C GLY A 393 -16.02 22.57 -23.46
N VAL A 394 -16.34 22.20 -22.23
CA VAL A 394 -17.37 22.85 -21.43
C VAL A 394 -16.80 23.39 -20.13
N THR A 395 -17.28 24.58 -19.77
CA THR A 395 -17.10 25.14 -18.42
C THR A 395 -18.42 25.01 -17.67
N GLU A 396 -18.37 24.61 -16.41
CA GLU A 396 -19.57 24.50 -15.57
C GLU A 396 -19.26 25.01 -14.16
N VAL A 397 -20.22 25.71 -13.55
CA VAL A 397 -20.12 26.20 -12.18
C VAL A 397 -21.18 25.50 -11.33
N PHE A 398 -20.74 24.86 -10.27
CA PHE A 398 -21.60 24.21 -9.30
C PHE A 398 -21.70 25.07 -8.05
N GLU A 399 -22.92 25.30 -7.55
CA GLU A 399 -23.15 26.05 -6.31
C GLU A 399 -23.79 25.16 -5.25
N GLY A 400 -23.34 25.28 -4.01
CA GLY A 400 -23.88 24.58 -2.84
C GLY A 400 -23.70 25.40 -1.55
N ASP A 401 -24.19 24.85 -0.44
CA ASP A 401 -24.05 25.42 0.89
C ASP A 401 -22.68 25.08 1.50
N GLU A 402 -22.20 23.85 1.28
CA GLU A 402 -20.92 23.35 1.78
C GLU A 402 -20.19 22.54 0.71
N ALA A 403 -18.86 22.41 0.85
CA ALA A 403 -18.07 21.55 -0.01
C ALA A 403 -17.12 20.64 0.78
N ILE A 404 -17.07 19.37 0.39
CA ILE A 404 -16.04 18.42 0.82
C ILE A 404 -15.01 18.28 -0.31
N ILE A 405 -13.82 18.80 -0.07
CA ILE A 405 -12.68 18.71 -0.97
C ILE A 405 -11.94 17.39 -0.70
N THR A 406 -11.95 16.50 -1.69
CA THR A 406 -11.28 15.18 -1.60
C THR A 406 -10.08 15.02 -2.53
N VAL A 407 -9.77 16.09 -3.26
CA VAL A 407 -8.61 16.19 -4.15
C VAL A 407 -7.32 16.07 -3.31
N PRO A 408 -6.35 15.24 -3.73
CA PRO A 408 -5.01 15.21 -3.11
C PRO A 408 -4.39 16.62 -3.09
N PHE A 409 -3.70 16.98 -2.01
CA PHE A 409 -3.08 18.31 -1.87
C PHE A 409 -2.07 18.62 -2.97
N SER A 410 -1.35 17.60 -3.46
CA SER A 410 -0.47 17.68 -4.62
C SER A 410 -1.17 18.25 -5.86
N GLY A 411 -2.39 17.81 -6.16
CA GLY A 411 -3.21 18.35 -7.25
C GLY A 411 -3.98 19.62 -6.87
N LEU A 412 -4.45 19.72 -5.61
CA LEU A 412 -5.22 20.86 -5.12
C LEU A 412 -4.43 22.18 -5.18
N ARG A 413 -3.10 22.11 -5.15
CA ARG A 413 -2.19 23.26 -5.34
C ARG A 413 -2.48 24.07 -6.61
N HIS A 414 -3.10 23.46 -7.61
CA HIS A 414 -3.44 24.10 -8.88
C HIS A 414 -4.88 24.66 -8.93
N VAL A 415 -5.63 24.58 -7.83
CA VAL A 415 -6.98 25.12 -7.70
C VAL A 415 -6.94 26.43 -6.92
N THR A 416 -7.49 27.49 -7.50
CA THR A 416 -7.56 28.79 -6.82
C THR A 416 -8.69 28.82 -5.80
N PHE A 417 -8.46 29.39 -4.62
CA PHE A 417 -9.51 29.63 -3.61
C PHE A 417 -9.71 31.13 -3.41
N ASP A 418 -10.96 31.59 -3.41
CA ASP A 418 -11.34 32.99 -3.18
C ASP A 418 -12.46 33.10 -2.13
N PRO A 419 -12.24 33.80 -0.99
CA PRO A 419 -10.97 34.37 -0.56
C PRO A 419 -9.92 33.27 -0.30
N PRO A 420 -8.62 33.61 -0.19
CA PRO A 420 -7.58 32.62 0.04
C PRO A 420 -7.80 31.83 1.35
N LEU A 421 -7.48 30.54 1.31
CA LEU A 421 -7.40 29.70 2.52
C LEU A 421 -6.38 30.27 3.52
N THR A 422 -6.50 29.87 4.78
CA THR A 422 -5.54 30.26 5.82
C THR A 422 -4.11 29.92 5.40
N TYR A 423 -3.12 30.66 5.93
CA TYR A 423 -1.73 30.39 5.59
C TYR A 423 -1.30 28.98 6.00
N GLY A 424 -1.74 28.48 7.16
CA GLY A 424 -1.45 27.11 7.62
C GLY A 424 -1.92 26.07 6.61
N LYS A 425 -3.16 26.18 6.13
CA LYS A 425 -3.69 25.30 5.08
C LYS A 425 -2.94 25.43 3.76
N ARG A 426 -2.65 26.65 3.29
CA ARG A 426 -1.89 26.87 2.04
C ARG A 426 -0.47 26.30 2.13
N ARG A 427 0.17 26.44 3.30
CA ARG A 427 1.47 25.82 3.60
C ARG A 427 1.37 24.30 3.55
N ALA A 428 0.35 23.71 4.19
CA ALA A 428 0.11 22.27 4.14
C ALA A 428 -0.13 21.76 2.70
N ILE A 429 -0.92 22.46 1.89
CA ILE A 429 -1.14 22.12 0.47
C ILE A 429 0.18 22.18 -0.33
N THR A 430 1.05 23.11 0.00
CA THR A 430 2.32 23.35 -0.71
C THR A 430 3.42 22.36 -0.31
N GLU A 431 3.55 22.09 0.99
CA GLU A 431 4.72 21.42 1.57
C GLU A 431 4.48 19.94 1.86
N LEU A 432 3.24 19.49 2.05
CA LEU A 432 2.96 18.09 2.41
C LEU A 432 3.55 17.16 1.34
N HIS A 433 4.50 16.32 1.73
CA HIS A 433 5.21 15.48 0.79
C HIS A 433 4.28 14.38 0.25
N TYR A 434 4.29 14.21 -1.07
CA TYR A 434 3.66 13.09 -1.78
C TYR A 434 4.76 12.28 -2.43
N ASP A 435 4.70 10.97 -2.23
CA ASP A 435 5.74 10.07 -2.71
C ASP A 435 5.38 9.43 -4.05
N ALA A 436 6.42 9.02 -4.77
CA ALA A 436 6.29 8.32 -6.03
C ALA A 436 6.11 6.82 -5.78
N ALA A 437 5.26 6.18 -6.57
CA ALA A 437 5.21 4.73 -6.68
C ALA A 437 4.94 4.32 -8.12
N THR A 438 5.69 3.31 -8.57
CA THR A 438 5.58 2.78 -9.92
C THR A 438 5.42 1.26 -9.89
N LYS A 439 4.43 0.78 -10.63
CA LYS A 439 4.20 -0.66 -10.88
C LYS A 439 4.49 -1.00 -12.33
N VAL A 440 5.15 -2.12 -12.58
CA VAL A 440 5.35 -2.71 -13.91
C VAL A 440 4.83 -4.15 -13.89
N LEU A 441 3.86 -4.44 -14.74
CA LEU A 441 3.08 -5.67 -14.79
C LEU A 441 3.35 -6.39 -16.11
N LEU A 442 3.73 -7.67 -16.03
CA LEU A 442 4.06 -8.51 -17.19
C LEU A 442 3.12 -9.71 -17.24
N GLU A 443 2.45 -9.94 -18.37
CA GLU A 443 1.65 -11.15 -18.58
C GLU A 443 2.52 -12.32 -19.07
N PHE A 444 2.24 -13.49 -18.50
CA PHE A 444 2.75 -14.77 -18.96
C PHE A 444 1.58 -15.73 -19.23
N SER A 445 1.67 -16.47 -20.32
CA SER A 445 0.67 -17.47 -20.74
C SER A 445 0.64 -18.74 -19.86
N ARG A 446 1.56 -18.84 -18.91
CA ARG A 446 1.63 -19.86 -17.87
C ARG A 446 2.13 -19.24 -16.57
N ARG A 447 1.58 -19.68 -15.42
CA ARG A 447 2.08 -19.35 -14.08
C ARG A 447 3.33 -20.15 -13.73
N TRP A 448 4.40 -19.92 -14.50
CA TRP A 448 5.65 -20.69 -14.41
C TRP A 448 6.34 -20.62 -13.04
N TRP A 449 6.00 -19.62 -12.22
CA TRP A 449 6.51 -19.50 -10.85
C TRP A 449 5.94 -20.56 -9.90
N GLU A 450 4.80 -21.17 -10.23
CA GLU A 450 4.17 -22.28 -9.51
C GLU A 450 4.66 -23.66 -9.98
N MET A 451 5.35 -23.74 -11.13
CA MET A 451 5.79 -25.02 -11.68
C MET A 451 6.88 -25.68 -10.84
N THR A 452 6.82 -27.01 -10.78
CA THR A 452 7.91 -27.90 -10.37
C THR A 452 8.98 -27.99 -11.46
N GLU A 453 10.16 -28.54 -11.12
CA GLU A 453 11.21 -28.76 -12.13
C GLU A 453 10.80 -29.77 -13.22
N ALA A 454 9.97 -30.76 -12.88
CA ALA A 454 9.48 -31.73 -13.85
C ALA A 454 8.58 -31.05 -14.91
N GLU A 455 7.67 -30.20 -14.46
CA GLU A 455 6.79 -29.42 -15.35
C GLU A 455 7.57 -28.42 -16.20
N TRP A 456 8.61 -27.79 -15.64
CA TRP A 456 9.53 -26.96 -16.40
C TRP A 456 10.23 -27.73 -17.52
N LYS A 457 10.71 -28.93 -17.22
CA LYS A 457 11.36 -29.79 -18.22
C LYS A 457 10.40 -30.18 -19.32
N GLU A 458 9.19 -30.62 -18.97
CA GLU A 458 8.16 -30.97 -19.94
C GLU A 458 7.79 -29.78 -20.84
N ALA A 459 7.54 -28.61 -20.25
CA ALA A 459 7.13 -27.43 -21.00
C ALA A 459 8.22 -26.95 -21.97
N LEU A 460 9.48 -26.91 -21.55
CA LEU A 460 10.58 -26.51 -22.43
C LEU A 460 10.86 -27.52 -23.53
N ASP A 461 10.88 -28.82 -23.21
CA ASP A 461 11.14 -29.87 -24.20
C ASP A 461 9.98 -30.04 -25.21
N SER A 462 8.78 -29.54 -24.89
CA SER A 462 7.66 -29.44 -25.83
C SER A 462 7.86 -28.40 -26.94
N ILE A 463 8.73 -27.41 -26.70
CA ILE A 463 9.09 -26.38 -27.69
C ILE A 463 10.17 -26.94 -28.62
N GLU A 464 11.22 -27.49 -28.02
CA GLU A 464 12.32 -28.14 -28.72
C GLU A 464 12.94 -29.21 -27.82
N ALA A 465 13.14 -30.42 -28.36
CA ALA A 465 13.73 -31.52 -27.61
C ALA A 465 15.10 -31.14 -27.02
N GLY A 466 15.23 -31.24 -25.69
CA GLY A 466 16.46 -30.92 -24.96
C GLY A 466 16.64 -29.44 -24.62
N LEU A 467 15.65 -28.59 -24.89
CA LEU A 467 15.70 -27.16 -24.57
C LEU A 467 15.87 -26.90 -23.07
N TYR A 468 15.31 -27.75 -22.20
CA TYR A 468 15.54 -27.65 -20.75
C TYR A 468 17.04 -27.69 -20.41
N GLU A 469 17.77 -28.67 -20.98
CA GLU A 469 19.21 -28.81 -20.76
C GLU A 469 20.02 -27.68 -21.42
N LYS A 470 19.56 -27.15 -22.55
CA LYS A 470 20.17 -25.98 -23.19
C LYS A 470 20.10 -24.74 -22.31
N TYR A 471 18.94 -24.46 -21.70
CA TYR A 471 18.84 -23.38 -20.72
C TYR A 471 19.75 -23.64 -19.52
N ARG A 472 19.68 -24.83 -18.92
CA ARG A 472 20.46 -25.20 -17.72
C ARG A 472 21.97 -25.08 -17.93
N SER A 473 22.47 -25.43 -19.11
CA SER A 473 23.89 -25.33 -19.50
C SER A 473 24.32 -23.94 -19.99
N GLY A 474 23.39 -23.00 -20.12
CA GLY A 474 23.66 -21.66 -20.61
C GLY A 474 23.74 -21.55 -22.15
N GLY A 475 23.42 -22.62 -22.88
CA GLY A 475 23.52 -22.70 -24.35
C GLY A 475 22.51 -21.86 -25.14
N VAL A 476 21.52 -21.25 -24.49
CA VAL A 476 20.59 -20.30 -25.13
C VAL A 476 21.20 -18.90 -25.12
N GLY A 477 21.68 -18.44 -26.28
CA GLY A 477 22.42 -17.19 -26.44
C GLY A 477 21.57 -15.97 -26.81
N HIS A 478 20.51 -16.15 -27.62
CA HIS A 478 19.69 -15.05 -28.16
C HIS A 478 18.24 -15.12 -27.70
N GLY A 479 17.44 -14.09 -28.03
CA GLY A 479 16.02 -13.98 -27.66
C GLY A 479 15.07 -14.83 -28.51
N GLU A 480 15.57 -15.83 -29.24
CA GLU A 480 14.81 -16.63 -30.22
C GLU A 480 13.59 -17.37 -29.61
N TYR A 481 13.65 -17.72 -28.33
CA TYR A 481 12.56 -18.40 -27.62
C TYR A 481 11.60 -17.46 -26.89
N LEU A 482 11.76 -16.13 -26.99
CA LEU A 482 10.84 -15.18 -26.36
C LEU A 482 9.41 -15.40 -26.89
N GLY A 483 8.52 -15.82 -25.99
CA GLY A 483 7.13 -16.18 -26.30
C GLY A 483 6.97 -17.41 -27.20
N ALA A 484 7.95 -18.33 -27.22
CA ALA A 484 7.94 -19.48 -28.13
C ALA A 484 6.98 -20.62 -27.72
N HIS A 485 6.56 -20.68 -26.45
CA HIS A 485 5.67 -21.74 -25.99
C HIS A 485 4.29 -21.64 -26.67
N ARG A 486 3.68 -22.78 -26.99
CA ARG A 486 2.40 -22.85 -27.71
C ARG A 486 1.29 -22.05 -27.02
N SER A 487 1.27 -22.01 -25.69
CA SER A 487 0.29 -21.24 -24.93
C SER A 487 0.26 -19.75 -25.26
N VAL A 488 1.38 -19.15 -25.70
CA VAL A 488 1.39 -17.74 -26.15
C VAL A 488 0.62 -17.60 -27.46
N LYS A 489 0.80 -18.55 -28.39
CA LYS A 489 0.08 -18.57 -29.66
C LYS A 489 -1.41 -18.87 -29.48
N ASP A 490 -1.76 -19.74 -28.54
CA ASP A 490 -3.15 -20.07 -28.22
C ASP A 490 -3.93 -18.84 -27.68
N LEU A 491 -3.22 -17.87 -27.08
CA LEU A 491 -3.77 -16.55 -26.71
C LEU A 491 -3.82 -15.54 -27.88
N GLY A 492 -3.52 -15.97 -29.12
CA GLY A 492 -3.50 -15.11 -30.30
C GLY A 492 -2.30 -14.16 -30.37
N VAL A 493 -1.23 -14.42 -29.61
CA VAL A 493 -0.04 -13.56 -29.57
C VAL A 493 1.07 -14.14 -30.44
N THR A 494 1.71 -13.27 -31.22
CA THR A 494 2.98 -13.56 -31.91
C THR A 494 3.97 -12.45 -31.58
N ILE A 495 5.15 -12.82 -31.08
CA ILE A 495 6.22 -11.88 -30.74
C ILE A 495 7.01 -11.54 -32.01
N PRO A 496 7.08 -10.26 -32.44
CA PRO A 496 7.86 -9.85 -33.61
C PRO A 496 9.35 -10.13 -33.43
N ASP A 497 10.04 -10.51 -34.52
CA ASP A 497 11.47 -10.82 -34.46
C ASP A 497 12.32 -9.61 -34.05
N ASP A 498 11.98 -8.40 -34.51
CA ASP A 498 12.63 -7.15 -34.08
C ASP A 498 12.58 -6.98 -32.55
N LEU A 499 11.50 -7.41 -31.90
CA LEU A 499 11.38 -7.35 -30.45
C LEU A 499 12.27 -8.39 -29.76
N LYS A 500 12.43 -9.57 -30.36
CA LYS A 500 13.34 -10.62 -29.87
C LYS A 500 14.80 -10.17 -29.96
N GLU A 501 15.18 -9.54 -31.08
CA GLU A 501 16.50 -8.94 -31.27
C GLU A 501 16.78 -7.84 -30.25
N CYS A 502 15.81 -6.92 -30.08
CA CYS A 502 15.88 -5.86 -29.07
C CYS A 502 16.03 -6.45 -27.65
N PHE A 503 15.20 -7.43 -27.30
CA PHE A 503 15.25 -8.07 -25.99
C PHE A 503 16.59 -8.77 -25.72
N ALA A 504 17.21 -9.38 -26.72
CA ALA A 504 18.49 -10.08 -26.57
C ALA A 504 19.59 -9.20 -25.95
N VAL A 505 19.55 -7.89 -26.18
CA VAL A 505 20.50 -6.91 -25.62
C VAL A 505 20.29 -6.66 -24.12
N PHE A 506 19.04 -6.79 -23.63
CA PHE A 506 18.70 -6.57 -22.22
C PHE A 506 18.92 -7.80 -21.35
N ARG A 507 19.02 -9.00 -21.94
CA ARG A 507 19.09 -10.26 -21.20
C ARG A 507 20.29 -10.26 -20.25
N PRO A 508 20.12 -10.75 -19.00
CA PRO A 508 21.25 -10.94 -18.11
C PRO A 508 22.24 -11.93 -18.74
N PRO A 509 23.55 -11.73 -18.54
CA PRO A 509 24.55 -12.65 -19.07
C PRO A 509 24.30 -14.06 -18.51
N GLY A 510 24.32 -15.07 -19.38
CA GLY A 510 24.15 -16.48 -19.01
C GLY A 510 25.36 -17.07 -18.28
N ARG A 511 25.88 -16.38 -17.25
CA ARG A 511 27.02 -16.84 -16.46
C ARG A 511 26.51 -17.64 -15.26
N GLY A 512 26.41 -18.95 -15.42
CA GLY A 512 26.04 -19.90 -14.36
C GLY A 512 24.90 -20.83 -14.76
N SER A 513 24.57 -21.78 -13.89
CA SER A 513 23.37 -22.61 -14.03
C SER A 513 22.12 -21.77 -13.79
N GLU A 514 21.09 -21.98 -14.60
CA GLU A 514 19.75 -21.42 -14.35
C GLU A 514 19.28 -21.77 -12.92
N PRO A 515 18.61 -20.84 -12.22
CA PRO A 515 18.08 -21.13 -10.89
C PRO A 515 17.02 -22.21 -10.96
N GLU A 516 16.94 -23.01 -9.90
CA GLU A 516 15.89 -24.00 -9.72
C GLU A 516 14.49 -23.36 -9.73
N ALA A 517 13.48 -24.18 -10.01
CA ALA A 517 12.10 -23.77 -10.14
C ALA A 517 11.65 -23.15 -8.82
N SER A 518 10.97 -22.01 -8.90
CA SER A 518 10.60 -21.30 -7.68
C SER A 518 9.59 -22.09 -6.85
N HIS A 519 8.58 -22.67 -7.53
CA HIS A 519 7.45 -23.40 -6.96
C HIS A 519 6.80 -22.64 -5.77
N VAL A 520 6.40 -21.40 -6.03
CA VAL A 520 5.89 -20.42 -5.05
C VAL A 520 4.43 -20.07 -5.31
N ARG A 521 3.69 -19.78 -4.23
CA ARG A 521 2.35 -19.18 -4.31
C ARG A 521 2.26 -18.01 -3.34
N GLY A 522 2.04 -16.82 -3.89
CA GLY A 522 2.04 -15.58 -3.12
C GLY A 522 3.42 -15.17 -2.62
N GLY A 523 3.44 -14.32 -1.59
CA GLY A 523 4.67 -13.72 -1.09
C GLY A 523 5.31 -12.75 -2.08
N GLY A 524 6.55 -12.34 -1.77
CA GLY A 524 7.31 -11.42 -2.60
C GLY A 524 8.78 -11.79 -2.67
N THR A 525 9.36 -11.67 -3.84
CA THR A 525 10.80 -11.80 -4.08
C THR A 525 11.46 -10.43 -3.97
N VAL A 526 12.65 -10.38 -3.36
CA VAL A 526 13.43 -9.14 -3.21
C VAL A 526 14.71 -9.22 -4.01
N SER A 527 15.05 -8.11 -4.65
CA SER A 527 16.33 -7.93 -5.35
C SER A 527 16.88 -6.51 -5.18
N ASP A 528 18.18 -6.37 -5.37
CA ASP A 528 18.88 -5.08 -5.50
C ASP A 528 18.95 -4.58 -6.96
N ASN A 529 18.42 -5.33 -7.93
CA ASN A 529 18.19 -4.82 -9.27
C ASN A 529 17.04 -3.77 -9.28
N ALA A 530 16.84 -3.10 -10.43
CA ALA A 530 15.88 -2.01 -10.57
C ALA A 530 14.41 -2.43 -10.31
N ASN A 531 14.09 -3.72 -10.38
CA ASN A 531 12.74 -4.20 -10.11
C ASN A 531 12.39 -4.16 -8.62
N ARG A 532 13.40 -4.29 -7.74
CA ARG A 532 13.32 -4.23 -6.27
C ARG A 532 12.46 -5.32 -5.62
N PHE A 533 11.15 -5.24 -5.81
CA PHE A 533 10.19 -6.18 -5.24
C PHE A 533 9.29 -6.73 -6.34
N MET A 534 9.20 -8.06 -6.38
CA MET A 534 8.43 -8.79 -7.37
C MET A 534 7.34 -9.61 -6.67
N TYR A 535 6.11 -9.48 -7.14
CA TYR A 535 4.94 -10.18 -6.62
C TYR A 535 4.19 -10.88 -7.76
N PHE A 536 3.30 -11.79 -7.40
CA PHE A 536 2.46 -12.53 -8.34
C PHE A 536 1.02 -12.08 -8.15
N GLU A 537 0.37 -11.61 -9.21
CA GLU A 537 -1.03 -11.21 -9.13
C GLU A 537 -1.93 -12.45 -9.05
N HIS A 538 -2.91 -12.33 -8.17
CA HIS A 538 -3.86 -13.34 -7.73
C HIS A 538 -3.20 -14.53 -7.05
N ALA A 539 -3.61 -14.79 -5.81
CA ALA A 539 -3.14 -15.92 -5.02
C ALA A 539 -3.47 -17.27 -5.68
N HIS A 540 -4.58 -17.32 -6.43
CA HIS A 540 -5.04 -18.49 -7.14
C HIS A 540 -5.09 -18.24 -8.65
N PRO A 541 -4.83 -19.27 -9.47
CA PRO A 541 -5.14 -19.21 -10.90
C PRO A 541 -6.60 -18.81 -11.12
N LEU A 542 -6.86 -17.97 -12.12
CA LEU A 542 -8.21 -17.62 -12.51
C LEU A 542 -8.85 -18.81 -13.22
N GLU A 543 -10.11 -19.11 -12.90
CA GLU A 543 -10.84 -20.23 -13.50
C GLU A 543 -10.88 -20.08 -15.03
N GLY A 544 -10.39 -21.08 -15.76
CA GLY A 544 -10.31 -21.05 -17.22
C GLY A 544 -9.05 -20.38 -17.79
N SER A 545 -8.12 -19.93 -16.95
CA SER A 545 -6.84 -19.34 -17.36
C SER A 545 -5.67 -20.14 -16.79
N ASP A 546 -4.78 -20.60 -17.66
CA ASP A 546 -3.50 -21.21 -17.26
C ASP A 546 -2.40 -20.16 -16.96
N GLY A 547 -2.63 -18.92 -17.40
CA GLY A 547 -1.67 -17.81 -17.33
C GLY A 547 -1.75 -17.01 -16.03
N GLY A 548 -0.96 -15.94 -15.98
CA GLY A 548 -0.98 -14.99 -14.87
C GLY A 548 -0.19 -13.72 -15.13
N ILE A 549 -0.44 -12.72 -14.29
CA ILE A 549 0.30 -11.47 -14.29
C ILE A 549 1.35 -11.49 -13.17
N MET A 550 2.57 -11.12 -13.50
CA MET A 550 3.61 -10.85 -12.52
C MET A 550 3.73 -9.35 -12.32
N LEU A 551 3.63 -8.88 -11.08
CA LEU A 551 4.06 -7.55 -10.69
C LEU A 551 5.59 -7.57 -10.64
N ALA A 552 6.18 -7.40 -11.82
CA ALA A 552 7.61 -7.52 -12.05
C ALA A 552 8.42 -6.43 -11.37
N SER A 553 7.85 -5.24 -11.15
CA SER A 553 8.43 -4.24 -10.27
C SER A 553 7.35 -3.51 -9.49
N TYR A 554 7.55 -3.41 -8.18
CA TYR A 554 6.86 -2.47 -7.33
C TYR A 554 7.87 -1.61 -6.56
N SER A 555 8.06 -0.38 -7.04
CA SER A 555 9.06 0.56 -6.53
C SER A 555 8.39 1.80 -5.94
N TRP A 556 9.11 2.43 -5.01
CA TRP A 556 8.67 3.62 -4.26
C TRP A 556 9.80 4.64 -4.18
N ALA A 557 9.44 5.91 -3.97
CA ALA A 557 10.36 7.04 -3.87
C ALA A 557 11.35 7.09 -5.04
N ASP A 558 12.63 7.30 -4.77
CA ASP A 558 13.66 7.45 -5.81
C ASP A 558 13.75 6.25 -6.77
N ASP A 559 13.45 5.03 -6.30
CA ASP A 559 13.41 3.85 -7.17
C ASP A 559 12.27 3.97 -8.21
N ALA A 560 11.11 4.49 -7.81
CA ALA A 560 9.97 4.72 -8.71
C ALA A 560 10.24 5.83 -9.72
N LEU A 561 10.89 6.92 -9.30
CA LEU A 561 11.24 8.05 -10.17
C LEU A 561 12.21 7.65 -11.28
N LYS A 562 13.07 6.66 -11.07
CA LYS A 562 13.95 6.15 -12.13
C LYS A 562 13.17 5.43 -13.23
N TRP A 563 12.06 4.76 -12.90
CA TRP A 563 11.17 4.20 -13.91
C TRP A 563 10.44 5.30 -14.70
N ASP A 564 10.23 6.47 -14.10
CA ASP A 564 9.56 7.60 -14.74
C ASP A 564 10.38 8.34 -15.79
N ALA A 565 11.69 8.08 -15.85
CA ALA A 565 12.53 8.54 -16.95
C ALA A 565 12.30 7.77 -18.26
N PHE A 566 11.67 6.59 -18.21
CA PHE A 566 11.39 5.76 -19.38
C PHE A 566 9.95 5.95 -19.88
N ALA A 567 9.76 5.88 -21.20
CA ALA A 567 8.44 5.65 -21.78
C ALA A 567 7.87 4.31 -21.29
N ASP A 568 6.56 4.16 -21.30
CA ASP A 568 5.88 3.02 -20.66
C ASP A 568 6.33 1.68 -21.27
N GLU A 569 6.48 1.62 -22.59
CA GLU A 569 6.91 0.43 -23.33
C GLU A 569 8.36 0.04 -23.07
N GLU A 570 9.24 1.02 -22.82
CA GLU A 570 10.66 0.77 -22.55
C GLU A 570 10.89 0.08 -21.19
N ARG A 571 9.90 0.16 -20.28
CA ARG A 571 9.95 -0.46 -18.95
C ARG A 571 9.85 -1.99 -19.04
N TYR A 572 9.11 -2.53 -20.01
CA TYR A 572 8.70 -3.93 -20.00
C TYR A 572 9.86 -4.89 -20.21
N LEU A 573 10.69 -4.67 -21.22
CA LEU A 573 11.85 -5.54 -21.48
C LEU A 573 12.91 -5.42 -20.38
N ARG A 574 13.07 -4.24 -19.77
CA ARG A 574 13.96 -4.03 -18.61
C ARG A 574 13.44 -4.76 -17.38
N ALA A 575 12.14 -4.68 -17.12
CA ALA A 575 11.52 -5.43 -16.05
C ALA A 575 11.62 -6.93 -16.29
N LEU A 576 11.43 -7.41 -17.52
CA LEU A 576 11.60 -8.83 -17.87
C LEU A 576 13.05 -9.28 -17.67
N ALA A 577 14.04 -8.49 -18.08
CA ALA A 577 15.44 -8.79 -17.81
C ALA A 577 15.75 -8.86 -16.31
N GLY A 578 15.17 -7.96 -15.51
CA GLY A 578 15.23 -8.01 -14.05
C GLY A 578 14.59 -9.28 -13.47
N VAL A 579 13.46 -9.72 -14.03
CA VAL A 579 12.83 -11.01 -13.68
C VAL A 579 13.75 -12.17 -14.03
N GLN A 580 14.37 -12.17 -15.22
CA GLN A 580 15.29 -13.24 -15.63
C GLN A 580 16.55 -13.34 -14.76
N ALA A 581 17.05 -12.21 -14.26
CA ALA A 581 18.20 -12.19 -13.34
C ALA A 581 17.90 -12.93 -12.03
N VAL A 582 16.62 -13.01 -11.65
CA VAL A 582 16.19 -13.65 -10.40
C VAL A 582 15.58 -15.02 -10.64
N PHE A 583 14.72 -15.20 -11.63
CA PHE A 583 13.97 -16.44 -11.86
C PHE A 583 14.55 -17.31 -12.99
N GLY A 584 15.61 -16.86 -13.65
CA GLY A 584 16.20 -17.54 -14.78
C GLY A 584 15.61 -17.08 -16.13
N ARG A 585 16.36 -17.30 -17.20
CA ARG A 585 16.00 -16.84 -18.55
C ARG A 585 14.83 -17.62 -19.14
N ARG A 586 14.64 -18.88 -18.71
CA ARG A 586 13.61 -19.79 -19.22
C ARG A 586 12.18 -19.28 -19.11
N CYS A 587 11.88 -18.30 -18.25
CA CYS A 587 10.54 -17.69 -18.18
C CYS A 587 10.12 -16.93 -19.45
N GLU A 588 11.08 -16.53 -20.29
CA GLU A 588 10.82 -15.80 -21.53
C GLU A 588 9.91 -16.56 -22.50
N VAL A 589 9.92 -17.89 -22.46
CA VAL A 589 9.13 -18.73 -23.39
C VAL A 589 7.63 -18.53 -23.24
N PHE A 590 7.18 -18.07 -22.06
CA PHE A 590 5.78 -17.85 -21.75
C PHE A 590 5.34 -16.38 -21.87
N PHE A 591 6.27 -15.45 -22.11
CA PHE A 591 5.99 -14.01 -22.14
C PHE A 591 5.09 -13.63 -23.33
N THR A 592 4.02 -12.87 -23.06
CA THR A 592 3.04 -12.48 -24.09
C THR A 592 3.28 -11.08 -24.67
N ASN A 593 4.21 -10.32 -24.09
CA ASN A 593 4.39 -8.90 -24.41
C ASN A 593 3.14 -8.02 -24.22
N LYS A 594 2.11 -8.51 -23.52
CA LYS A 594 1.02 -7.66 -23.03
C LYS A 594 1.33 -7.26 -21.61
N CYS A 595 1.64 -5.98 -21.45
CA CYS A 595 2.14 -5.43 -20.20
C CYS A 595 1.35 -4.18 -19.85
N LYS A 596 1.39 -3.80 -18.57
CA LYS A 596 0.88 -2.52 -18.09
C LYS A 596 1.85 -1.90 -17.11
N THR A 597 1.80 -0.58 -17.00
CA THR A 597 2.53 0.14 -15.97
C THR A 597 1.65 1.25 -15.42
N GLN A 598 1.86 1.58 -14.15
CA GLN A 598 1.25 2.75 -13.53
C GLN A 598 2.33 3.49 -12.75
N SER A 599 2.61 4.72 -13.13
CA SER A 599 3.29 5.70 -12.27
C SER A 599 2.23 6.60 -11.67
N TRP A 600 2.19 6.68 -10.35
CA TRP A 600 1.30 7.61 -9.67
C TRP A 600 1.84 9.04 -9.64
N MET A 601 3.16 9.21 -9.80
CA MET A 601 3.77 10.54 -9.92
C MET A 601 3.42 11.22 -11.24
N ARG A 602 3.32 10.42 -12.32
CA ARG A 602 2.90 10.89 -13.67
C ARG A 602 1.38 10.93 -13.84
N ASP A 603 0.57 10.57 -12.84
CA ASP A 603 -0.89 10.59 -12.97
C ASP A 603 -1.45 12.02 -12.95
N HIS A 604 -2.21 12.38 -13.99
CA HIS A 604 -2.69 13.74 -14.25
C HIS A 604 -3.73 14.28 -13.24
N TYR A 605 -4.20 13.45 -12.30
CA TYR A 605 -5.19 13.82 -11.29
C TYR A 605 -4.64 13.63 -9.87
N ALA A 606 -3.76 12.65 -9.65
CA ALA A 606 -3.22 12.34 -8.33
C ALA A 606 -1.93 13.10 -7.99
N TYR A 607 -1.05 13.36 -8.97
CA TYR A 607 0.23 14.05 -8.75
C TYR A 607 1.08 13.40 -7.63
N GLY A 608 1.11 12.06 -7.57
CA GLY A 608 1.76 11.28 -6.52
C GLY A 608 0.90 10.11 -6.02
N GLU A 609 1.53 9.11 -5.40
CA GLU A 609 0.82 7.94 -4.86
C GLU A 609 0.09 8.29 -3.59
N ALA A 610 0.77 8.75 -2.54
CA ALA A 610 0.14 9.18 -1.29
C ALA A 610 1.05 10.12 -0.53
N SER A 611 0.47 10.78 0.48
CA SER A 611 1.22 11.63 1.39
C SER A 611 2.10 10.77 2.30
N VAL A 612 3.36 10.62 1.95
CA VAL A 612 4.38 10.04 2.81
C VAL A 612 5.14 11.18 3.44
N LEU A 613 5.23 11.22 4.77
CA LEU A 613 5.69 12.44 5.44
C LEU A 613 7.21 12.54 5.47
N SER A 614 7.72 13.76 5.24
CA SER A 614 9.08 14.12 5.62
C SER A 614 9.19 14.33 7.14
N PRO A 615 10.39 14.26 7.74
CA PRO A 615 10.58 14.52 9.17
C PRO A 615 9.91 15.83 9.62
N GLY A 616 9.17 15.80 10.73
CA GLY A 616 8.47 16.98 11.28
C GLY A 616 7.09 17.30 10.70
N GLN A 617 6.76 16.88 9.47
CA GLN A 617 5.51 17.30 8.82
C GLN A 617 4.23 16.87 9.55
N HIS A 618 4.29 15.79 10.33
CA HIS A 618 3.18 15.32 11.15
C HIS A 618 2.75 16.36 12.19
N THR A 619 3.65 17.07 12.88
CA THR A 619 3.29 18.10 13.88
C THR A 619 3.19 19.49 13.27
N GLU A 620 3.93 19.75 12.19
CA GLU A 620 4.02 21.07 11.57
C GLU A 620 2.88 21.38 10.59
N LEU A 621 2.36 20.36 9.89
CA LEU A 621 1.37 20.54 8.82
C LEU A 621 0.05 19.83 9.14
N PHE A 622 0.10 18.62 9.71
CA PHE A 622 -1.10 17.81 9.91
C PHE A 622 -2.22 18.51 10.69
N PRO A 623 -1.99 19.35 11.73
CA PRO A 623 -3.08 20.06 12.39
C PRO A 623 -3.92 20.93 11.43
N ASP A 624 -3.31 21.50 10.40
CA ASP A 624 -4.01 22.28 9.38
C ASP A 624 -4.65 21.39 8.30
N VAL A 625 -4.12 20.18 8.04
CA VAL A 625 -4.56 19.31 6.92
C VAL A 625 -6.05 18.93 6.98
N PRO A 626 -6.61 18.35 8.07
CA PRO A 626 -8.01 17.93 8.12
C PRO A 626 -8.97 19.05 8.57
N THR A 627 -8.44 20.20 8.98
CA THR A 627 -9.21 21.32 9.54
C THR A 627 -10.11 21.96 8.47
N SER A 628 -11.39 22.17 8.82
CA SER A 628 -12.34 22.88 7.95
C SER A 628 -12.11 24.38 8.00
N GLU A 629 -12.40 25.07 6.89
CA GLU A 629 -12.37 26.53 6.81
C GLU A 629 -13.73 27.05 6.34
N GLY A 630 -14.53 27.58 7.26
CA GLY A 630 -15.92 27.94 6.98
C GLY A 630 -16.70 26.74 6.46
N ALA A 631 -17.28 26.89 5.26
CA ALA A 631 -18.08 25.87 4.56
C ALA A 631 -17.22 24.85 3.77
N LEU A 632 -15.89 24.90 3.88
CA LEU A 632 -14.98 23.99 3.21
C LEU A 632 -14.46 22.92 4.17
N HIS A 633 -14.65 21.65 3.80
CA HIS A 633 -14.24 20.48 4.56
C HIS A 633 -13.23 19.67 3.73
N PHE A 634 -12.29 18.97 4.38
CA PHE A 634 -11.23 18.23 3.70
C PHE A 634 -11.24 16.76 4.10
N ALA A 635 -11.27 15.89 3.09
CA ALA A 635 -11.23 14.44 3.24
C ALA A 635 -10.27 13.81 2.21
N GLY A 636 -10.02 12.52 2.35
CA GLY A 636 -9.03 11.77 1.59
C GLY A 636 -7.95 11.21 2.51
N CYS A 637 -7.21 10.22 2.02
CA CYS A 637 -6.20 9.50 2.82
C CYS A 637 -5.13 10.42 3.45
N HIS A 638 -4.84 11.57 2.83
CA HIS A 638 -3.87 12.54 3.33
C HIS A 638 -4.37 13.32 4.56
N THR A 639 -5.68 13.28 4.83
CA THR A 639 -6.32 13.87 6.02
C THR A 639 -6.48 12.88 7.18
N SER A 640 -5.93 11.67 7.02
CA SER A 640 -5.77 10.65 8.06
C SER A 640 -4.28 10.36 8.28
N ILE A 641 -3.91 9.78 9.42
CA ILE A 641 -2.54 9.31 9.70
C ILE A 641 -2.28 7.91 9.12
N LYS A 642 -3.27 7.31 8.43
CA LYS A 642 -3.09 6.10 7.60
C LYS A 642 -3.01 6.46 6.10
N PRO A 643 -2.03 7.27 5.64
CA PRO A 643 -1.88 7.53 4.21
C PRO A 643 -1.52 6.24 3.47
N ALA A 644 -1.80 6.20 2.17
CA ALA A 644 -1.66 5.02 1.29
C ALA A 644 -2.62 3.84 1.58
N TRP A 645 -3.55 3.97 2.53
CA TRP A 645 -4.57 2.95 2.80
C TRP A 645 -5.98 3.47 2.50
N ILE A 646 -6.83 2.60 1.93
CA ILE A 646 -8.25 2.90 1.68
C ILE A 646 -8.94 3.28 2.99
N GLU A 647 -8.63 2.58 4.09
CA GLU A 647 -9.17 2.84 5.43
C GLU A 647 -9.06 4.31 5.84
N GLY A 648 -7.88 4.94 5.65
CA GLY A 648 -7.70 6.35 5.98
C GLY A 648 -8.58 7.28 5.14
N ALA A 649 -8.87 6.92 3.89
CA ALA A 649 -9.83 7.65 3.07
C ALA A 649 -11.27 7.47 3.58
N LEU A 650 -11.67 6.26 3.99
CA LEU A 650 -13.01 5.99 4.52
C LEU A 650 -13.24 6.68 5.88
N GLU A 651 -12.27 6.62 6.79
CA GLU A 651 -12.30 7.34 8.08
C GLU A 651 -12.54 8.84 7.87
N SER A 652 -11.79 9.44 6.93
CA SER A 652 -11.94 10.86 6.63
C SER A 652 -13.29 11.22 6.00
N ALA A 653 -13.87 10.32 5.21
CA ALA A 653 -15.19 10.51 4.59
C ALA A 653 -16.28 10.51 5.65
N VAL A 654 -16.26 9.54 6.56
CA VAL A 654 -17.23 9.46 7.66
C VAL A 654 -17.10 10.67 8.58
N ARG A 655 -15.86 11.05 8.96
CA ARG A 655 -15.57 12.25 9.76
C ARG A 655 -16.17 13.51 9.15
N THR A 656 -15.94 13.73 7.86
CA THR A 656 -16.42 14.94 7.19
C THR A 656 -17.91 14.92 6.93
N ALA A 657 -18.49 13.78 6.54
CA ALA A 657 -19.94 13.62 6.39
C ALA A 657 -20.69 13.87 7.71
N LEU A 658 -20.18 13.32 8.83
CA LEU A 658 -20.72 13.60 10.16
C LEU A 658 -20.65 15.08 10.50
N LYS A 659 -19.53 15.75 10.19
CA LYS A 659 -19.37 17.19 10.46
C LYS A 659 -20.36 18.03 9.64
N VAL A 660 -20.42 17.83 8.32
CA VAL A 660 -21.37 18.52 7.42
C VAL A 660 -22.81 18.29 7.87
N HIS A 661 -23.15 17.06 8.26
CA HIS A 661 -24.47 16.71 8.77
C HIS A 661 -24.74 17.31 10.17
N ALA A 662 -23.70 17.45 11.00
CA ALA A 662 -23.77 18.03 12.34
C ALA A 662 -23.99 19.57 12.30
N GLY A 663 -23.57 20.25 11.24
CA GLY A 663 -23.54 21.71 11.18
C GLY A 663 -22.26 22.21 11.82
#